data_AF-A0A556PMM5-F1
#
_entry.id   AF-A0A556PMM5-F1
#
_cell.length_a   1.000
_cell.length_b   1.000
_cell.length_c   1.000
_cell.angle_alpha   90.00
_cell.angle_beta   90.00
_cell.angle_gamma   90.00
#
_symmetry.space_group_name_H-M   'P 1'
#
loop_
_entity.id
_entity.type
_entity.pdbx_description
1 polymer ?
#
loop_
_entity_poly.entity_id
_entity_poly.type
_entity_poly.pdbx_seq_one_letter_code
_entity_poly.pdbx_strand_id
1 'polypeptide(L)'
;MSKRIKYLISFIVLISLGISLAMNISAEELDYVPAVTIQDENPVYGEKNIDGTVLETLKKGTIIQVSQEDENWYKLQVTDKEAGSNQFIHTNNIELAIVDSNEEQGLSINDINVYDKPSSKGAFLNEIATGNLLTYKKFVTGWVQVEVEVNDQLTKGYVESDLINKIVNEVESAVTTDQTIVYNNPSEGSQKIDTFSKGKLLNYLVLDNGWYATSINGTYGFFKGSTIQESESNPVQKSGIALKQPTKVYSQPNTNSDAVKDYASGSKLVYRTFIDGWYEATVYVGGIKYTGYIDARDVIEPTTEVEKLQGVALKDQVNVYKGPSHGSGVHKSYQKGSILKYETFSDEWYKAYVYVGGKKKVGYIAKSDVVEPTESPKQYSGIATKEPTLVYHQATKNSKALKAYSAGSKLIYNSYIDGWYQASVYINGQKQTGYISSKDVQGLPSKVEKLSGVAVNSKVHVYQGPTKDASVHKSYLKGSILKYETFSDGWYRAFVYVNGKRKTGYIAKTDVIEPTTNPKTLNGIAIKHPTKVYAKANKNVKQLKSYRAGSNLKYETFIDGWYKATIYLNGKKRTGYIHANDVYQPTDSKKLEGVAVKAPVHVYEGPTRASKARKSYSKGSILKYRTFMEGWYQATIYKNGKKETGYIASSDVEQPTDNPKSLEGISLNQKTHVYSTPSKNSKPLKSYHAGSLLKYETYINNWYRATVYVNGKKRTGYIYSADVETPKADGKITSGIAKRYHTKVYSGPNNNTKTLKNYREGSVLKFKPYLNDWYKATVYINGKANTGYINKKDILLDGAKQTTQKGFAAKPNVYVYNGLSKKSTKLKGYSLNSQLTFKTYTDNWYEATVYVNGKPKTGYISKSDIIDNQIKPRSFVNPKQVYSYRDMVTDINQLEQHYSGLINTEVIGKSVEGRNIYLVKLGYGDTKITINAAHHAREWLTTNLVMNQIDQYSQAFAKGSKYNGYNVRDLLSKVTIYYVPMVNPDGVTLNQFGPSGFSNYSQLIRMNSGSKDFKAWKANSRGVDLNRQYPAGWNTIRNLEYSPGPERFKGLRPLSEPEVIAVANLAKKHNFKTHVAYHSSGEVLYWAYNAAGSLRLTSRKIANQISNQTGYWMIPQQSNPSGGGYTDWVIDSLKTPGFTPEISPHVGPRPVPISNFDRIWNQNKSIGLMLAEEAYNNRNKR
;
A
#
# COMPACT_ATOMS: atom_id res chain seq x y z
N MET A 1 -44.57 39.81 -29.02
CA MET A 1 -43.92 39.32 -30.25
C MET A 1 -42.69 38.51 -29.90
N SER A 2 -42.75 37.21 -30.17
CA SER A 2 -41.69 36.29 -30.61
C SER A 2 -40.34 36.12 -29.84
N LYS A 3 -40.18 34.88 -29.35
CA LYS A 3 -38.96 34.04 -29.16
C LYS A 3 -38.02 34.25 -27.95
N ARG A 4 -38.01 33.23 -27.06
CA ARG A 4 -36.86 32.48 -26.47
C ARG A 4 -37.25 31.96 -25.05
N ILE A 5 -37.73 30.73 -24.92
CA ILE A 5 -37.02 29.50 -24.47
C ILE A 5 -36.36 29.62 -23.09
N LYS A 6 -36.86 28.83 -22.12
CA LYS A 6 -36.06 27.92 -21.27
C LYS A 6 -36.98 26.95 -20.50
N TYR A 7 -36.89 25.68 -20.86
CA TYR A 7 -37.45 24.54 -20.13
C TYR A 7 -36.57 24.21 -18.92
N LEU A 8 -37.22 23.98 -17.78
CA LEU A 8 -36.68 23.38 -16.57
C LEU A 8 -37.49 22.08 -16.40
N ILE A 9 -36.87 20.90 -16.43
CA ILE A 9 -37.57 19.65 -16.09
C ILE A 9 -36.74 18.90 -15.05
N SER A 10 -37.34 18.77 -13.88
CA SER A 10 -36.94 17.93 -12.75
C SER A 10 -37.21 16.46 -13.04
N PHE A 11 -36.29 15.57 -12.68
CA PHE A 11 -36.47 14.12 -12.77
C PHE A 11 -37.04 13.56 -11.46
N ILE A 12 -38.17 12.84 -11.54
CA ILE A 12 -38.77 12.04 -10.48
C ILE A 12 -38.53 10.56 -10.82
N VAL A 13 -38.04 9.80 -9.84
CA VAL A 13 -37.90 8.34 -9.89
C VAL A 13 -39.27 7.69 -9.63
N LEU A 14 -39.70 6.81 -10.53
CA LEU A 14 -40.86 5.93 -10.32
C LEU A 14 -40.46 4.49 -10.61
N ILE A 15 -40.47 3.68 -9.55
CA ILE A 15 -40.35 2.22 -9.57
C ILE A 15 -41.72 1.66 -9.95
N SER A 16 -41.79 0.75 -10.93
CA SER A 16 -42.97 -0.10 -11.16
C SER A 16 -42.61 -1.59 -11.10
N LEU A 17 -43.37 -2.30 -10.26
CA LEU A 17 -43.52 -3.74 -10.19
C LEU A 17 -44.19 -4.28 -11.46
N GLY A 18 -43.82 -5.50 -11.89
CA GLY A 18 -44.68 -6.30 -12.75
C GLY A 18 -44.03 -7.60 -13.24
N ILE A 19 -44.24 -8.71 -12.51
CA ILE A 19 -44.18 -10.07 -13.09
C ILE A 19 -45.38 -10.87 -12.58
N SER A 20 -46.32 -11.17 -13.46
CA SER A 20 -46.65 -12.53 -13.92
C SER A 20 -48.09 -12.56 -14.44
N LEU A 21 -48.23 -12.74 -15.75
CA LEU A 21 -49.38 -13.46 -16.30
C LEU A 21 -48.84 -14.36 -17.41
N ALA A 22 -48.93 -15.67 -17.17
CA ALA A 22 -48.60 -16.68 -18.15
C ALA A 22 -49.69 -16.71 -19.23
N MET A 23 -49.29 -16.65 -20.50
CA MET A 23 -50.09 -17.14 -21.61
C MET A 23 -49.21 -18.02 -22.51
N ASN A 24 -49.68 -19.26 -22.70
CA ASN A 24 -49.18 -20.21 -23.67
C ASN A 24 -49.39 -19.66 -25.09
N ILE A 25 -48.33 -19.58 -25.88
CA ILE A 25 -48.40 -19.61 -27.35
C ILE A 25 -47.31 -20.55 -27.86
N SER A 26 -47.73 -21.54 -28.64
CA SER A 26 -46.89 -22.43 -29.43
C SER A 26 -46.75 -21.89 -30.85
N ALA A 27 -45.54 -21.58 -31.28
CA ALA A 27 -45.03 -21.65 -32.66
C ALA A 27 -43.53 -21.33 -32.61
N GLU A 28 -42.68 -22.17 -33.21
CA GLU A 28 -41.27 -21.85 -33.44
C GLU A 28 -41.19 -20.70 -34.47
N GLU A 29 -41.18 -19.44 -34.00
CA GLU A 29 -40.63 -18.33 -34.77
C GLU A 29 -39.10 -18.36 -34.60
N LEU A 30 -38.37 -18.41 -35.71
CA LEU A 30 -36.92 -18.20 -35.72
C LEU A 30 -36.67 -16.77 -35.21
N ASP A 31 -36.14 -16.62 -34.00
CA ASP A 31 -35.74 -15.32 -33.45
C ASP A 31 -34.59 -14.75 -34.29
N TYR A 32 -34.92 -13.88 -35.26
CA TYR A 32 -33.92 -13.11 -36.00
C TYR A 32 -33.37 -12.00 -35.09
N VAL A 33 -32.04 -11.89 -35.03
CA VAL A 33 -31.30 -10.90 -34.25
C VAL A 33 -30.69 -9.88 -35.20
N PRO A 34 -30.71 -8.57 -34.88
CA PRO A 34 -30.03 -7.58 -35.70
C PRO A 34 -28.51 -7.84 -35.73
N ALA A 35 -27.87 -7.60 -36.86
CA ALA A 35 -26.43 -7.72 -37.03
C ALA A 35 -25.89 -6.67 -37.99
N VAL A 36 -24.59 -6.43 -37.93
CA VAL A 36 -23.88 -5.42 -38.73
C VAL A 36 -22.81 -6.09 -39.55
N THR A 37 -22.73 -5.76 -40.82
CA THR A 37 -21.62 -6.21 -41.66
C THR A 37 -20.30 -5.50 -41.31
N ILE A 38 -19.22 -6.25 -41.12
CA ILE A 38 -17.97 -5.71 -40.56
C ILE A 38 -16.82 -5.58 -41.58
N GLN A 39 -16.95 -6.15 -42.78
CA GLN A 39 -15.94 -6.04 -43.86
C GLN A 39 -16.37 -5.01 -44.91
N ASP A 40 -15.45 -4.53 -45.76
CA ASP A 40 -15.78 -3.57 -46.84
C ASP A 40 -16.77 -4.16 -47.86
N GLU A 41 -16.64 -5.46 -48.14
CA GLU A 41 -17.52 -6.26 -49.02
C GLU A 41 -17.94 -7.54 -48.29
N ASN A 42 -19.26 -7.77 -48.18
CA ASN A 42 -19.83 -8.89 -47.44
C ASN A 42 -20.78 -9.66 -48.35
N PRO A 43 -20.28 -10.69 -49.06
CA PRO A 43 -21.10 -11.46 -49.98
C PRO A 43 -22.20 -12.24 -49.25
N VAL A 44 -23.38 -12.24 -49.84
CA VAL A 44 -24.57 -13.00 -49.45
C VAL A 44 -24.78 -14.10 -50.48
N TYR A 45 -25.01 -15.32 -50.01
CA TYR A 45 -25.02 -16.53 -50.83
C TYR A 45 -26.41 -17.17 -50.84
N GLY A 46 -26.77 -17.86 -51.92
CA GLY A 46 -28.02 -18.63 -52.00
C GLY A 46 -27.97 -19.98 -51.27
N GLU A 47 -26.78 -20.39 -50.85
CA GLU A 47 -26.49 -21.63 -50.12
C GLU A 47 -25.38 -21.38 -49.10
N LYS A 48 -25.25 -22.27 -48.10
CA LYS A 48 -24.24 -22.19 -47.02
C LYS A 48 -22.83 -22.57 -47.50
N ASN A 49 -22.35 -21.88 -48.54
CA ASN A 49 -21.12 -22.16 -49.24
C ASN A 49 -20.44 -20.85 -49.69
N ILE A 50 -19.21 -20.58 -49.21
CA ILE A 50 -18.46 -19.35 -49.54
C ILE A 50 -17.96 -19.33 -50.99
N ASP A 51 -17.94 -20.48 -51.66
CA ASP A 51 -17.60 -20.60 -53.09
C ASP A 51 -18.86 -20.64 -53.96
N GLY A 52 -20.05 -20.55 -53.37
CA GLY A 52 -21.34 -20.56 -54.06
C GLY A 52 -21.65 -19.24 -54.77
N THR A 53 -22.76 -19.21 -55.51
CA THR A 53 -23.19 -17.99 -56.23
C THR A 53 -23.48 -16.86 -55.24
N VAL A 54 -22.72 -15.77 -55.36
CA VAL A 54 -22.98 -14.52 -54.63
C VAL A 54 -24.23 -13.88 -55.23
N LEU A 55 -25.29 -13.81 -54.45
CA LEU A 55 -26.55 -13.20 -54.84
C LEU A 55 -26.46 -11.68 -54.77
N GLU A 56 -25.79 -11.16 -53.75
CA GLU A 56 -25.51 -9.75 -53.55
C GLU A 56 -24.30 -9.56 -52.64
N THR A 57 -23.76 -8.33 -52.59
CA THR A 57 -22.65 -7.99 -51.70
C THR A 57 -23.02 -6.75 -50.89
N LEU A 58 -23.08 -6.92 -49.58
CA LEU A 58 -23.42 -5.85 -48.65
C LEU A 58 -22.15 -5.08 -48.28
N LYS A 59 -22.24 -3.76 -48.24
CA LYS A 59 -21.12 -2.89 -47.82
C LYS A 59 -20.93 -2.97 -46.30
N LYS A 60 -19.77 -2.52 -45.81
CA LYS A 60 -19.51 -2.38 -44.36
C LYS A 60 -20.54 -1.49 -43.66
N GLY A 61 -20.99 -1.91 -42.50
CA GLY A 61 -21.92 -1.18 -41.66
C GLY A 61 -23.38 -1.39 -42.04
N THR A 62 -23.68 -2.20 -43.07
CA THR A 62 -25.06 -2.56 -43.40
C THR A 62 -25.68 -3.35 -42.25
N ILE A 63 -26.85 -2.90 -41.80
CA ILE A 63 -27.63 -3.54 -40.74
C ILE A 63 -28.55 -4.56 -41.41
N ILE A 64 -28.54 -5.79 -40.90
CA ILE A 64 -29.35 -6.91 -41.39
C ILE A 64 -30.00 -7.64 -40.22
N GLN A 65 -31.05 -8.41 -40.48
CA GLN A 65 -31.65 -9.32 -39.51
C GLN A 65 -31.21 -10.74 -39.83
N VAL A 66 -30.69 -11.46 -38.82
CA VAL A 66 -30.13 -12.80 -39.01
C VAL A 66 -30.60 -13.80 -37.97
N SER A 67 -30.90 -15.03 -38.40
CA SER A 67 -31.11 -16.16 -37.51
C SER A 67 -29.93 -17.13 -37.62
N GLN A 68 -29.52 -17.69 -36.49
CA GLN A 68 -28.38 -18.62 -36.46
C GLN A 68 -28.81 -19.98 -37.03
N GLU A 69 -28.17 -20.40 -38.11
CA GLU A 69 -28.41 -21.71 -38.75
C GLU A 69 -27.40 -22.76 -38.30
N ASP A 70 -26.12 -22.38 -38.24
CA ASP A 70 -25.04 -23.20 -37.70
C ASP A 70 -23.87 -22.33 -37.20
N GLU A 71 -22.73 -22.96 -36.90
CA GLU A 71 -21.54 -22.28 -36.37
C GLU A 71 -20.88 -21.30 -37.34
N ASN A 72 -21.11 -21.43 -38.66
CA ASN A 72 -20.44 -20.63 -39.69
C ASN A 72 -21.39 -19.75 -40.49
N TRP A 73 -22.69 -20.02 -40.45
CA TRP A 73 -23.68 -19.36 -41.29
C TRP A 73 -24.87 -18.80 -40.51
N TYR A 74 -25.25 -17.60 -40.93
CA TYR A 74 -26.49 -16.94 -40.55
C TYR A 74 -27.42 -16.88 -41.76
N LYS A 75 -28.72 -17.08 -41.54
CA LYS A 75 -29.75 -16.85 -42.56
C LYS A 75 -30.26 -15.43 -42.45
N LEU A 76 -30.37 -14.72 -43.57
CA LEU A 76 -30.92 -13.36 -43.63
C LEU A 76 -32.44 -13.40 -43.70
N GLN A 77 -33.08 -12.45 -43.01
CA GLN A 77 -34.46 -12.09 -43.28
C GLN A 77 -34.50 -11.08 -44.44
N VAL A 78 -35.03 -11.48 -45.59
CA VAL A 78 -35.16 -10.59 -46.75
C VAL A 78 -36.48 -9.83 -46.62
N THR A 79 -36.41 -8.52 -46.35
CA THR A 79 -37.61 -7.69 -46.11
C THR A 79 -38.39 -7.32 -47.38
N ASP A 80 -37.81 -7.48 -48.59
CA ASP A 80 -38.40 -6.98 -49.85
C ASP A 80 -38.37 -7.96 -51.05
N LYS A 81 -38.23 -9.28 -50.84
CA LYS A 81 -38.32 -10.27 -51.93
C LYS A 81 -39.15 -11.49 -51.53
N GLU A 82 -39.80 -12.10 -52.54
CA GLU A 82 -40.71 -13.24 -52.42
C GLU A 82 -40.24 -14.31 -51.41
N ALA A 83 -41.20 -14.75 -50.59
CA ALA A 83 -41.01 -15.83 -49.62
C ALA A 83 -40.54 -17.12 -50.32
N GLY A 84 -39.24 -17.43 -50.18
CA GLY A 84 -38.64 -18.63 -50.76
C GLY A 84 -37.14 -18.55 -51.03
N SER A 85 -36.54 -17.35 -51.10
CA SER A 85 -35.08 -17.22 -51.31
C SER A 85 -34.30 -17.36 -49.98
N ASN A 86 -33.62 -18.49 -49.80
CA ASN A 86 -32.70 -18.68 -48.67
C ASN A 86 -31.42 -17.89 -48.94
N GLN A 87 -31.20 -16.80 -48.20
CA GLN A 87 -29.97 -16.01 -48.26
C GLN A 87 -29.12 -16.27 -47.01
N PHE A 88 -27.83 -16.52 -47.19
CA PHE A 88 -26.90 -16.82 -46.11
C PHE A 88 -25.70 -15.88 -46.12
N ILE A 89 -25.26 -15.49 -44.93
CA ILE A 89 -24.02 -14.72 -44.73
C ILE A 89 -23.15 -15.43 -43.71
N HIS A 90 -21.85 -15.44 -43.97
CA HIS A 90 -20.90 -16.10 -43.09
C HIS A 90 -20.74 -15.29 -41.79
N THR A 91 -20.66 -15.98 -40.65
CA THR A 91 -20.51 -15.38 -39.31
C THR A 91 -19.36 -14.37 -39.20
N ASN A 92 -18.20 -14.63 -39.83
CA ASN A 92 -17.04 -13.72 -39.90
C ASN A 92 -17.28 -12.38 -40.63
N ASN A 93 -18.39 -12.24 -41.36
CA ASN A 93 -18.71 -11.02 -42.10
C ASN A 93 -19.64 -10.10 -41.31
N ILE A 94 -20.17 -10.57 -40.18
CA ILE A 94 -21.12 -9.79 -39.39
C ILE A 94 -20.77 -9.82 -37.91
N GLU A 95 -21.27 -8.83 -37.19
CA GLU A 95 -21.26 -8.77 -35.74
C GLU A 95 -22.71 -8.67 -35.26
N LEU A 96 -23.13 -9.55 -34.35
CA LEU A 96 -24.47 -9.53 -33.79
C LEU A 96 -24.65 -8.32 -32.87
N ALA A 97 -25.81 -7.68 -32.98
CA ALA A 97 -26.21 -6.62 -32.08
C ALA A 97 -26.43 -7.16 -30.66
N ILE A 98 -26.10 -6.33 -29.68
CA ILE A 98 -26.27 -6.63 -28.26
C ILE A 98 -27.76 -6.53 -27.92
N VAL A 99 -28.37 -7.69 -27.62
CA VAL A 99 -29.83 -7.85 -27.48
C VAL A 99 -30.39 -7.21 -26.20
N ASP A 100 -29.57 -6.97 -25.18
CA ASP A 100 -30.02 -6.69 -23.80
C ASP A 100 -29.41 -5.40 -23.20
N SER A 101 -29.08 -4.40 -24.03
CA SER A 101 -28.47 -3.16 -23.52
C SER A 101 -29.52 -2.15 -23.05
N ASN A 102 -29.63 -1.97 -21.74
CA ASN A 102 -30.35 -0.84 -21.15
C ASN A 102 -29.81 0.50 -21.69
N GLU A 103 -30.69 1.51 -21.76
CA GLU A 103 -30.28 2.88 -22.07
C GLU A 103 -29.25 3.37 -21.05
N GLU A 104 -28.12 3.86 -21.57
CA GLU A 104 -27.07 4.50 -20.80
C GLU A 104 -27.04 5.99 -21.15
N GLN A 105 -26.61 6.83 -20.21
CA GLN A 105 -26.36 8.24 -20.44
C GLN A 105 -24.87 8.52 -20.39
N GLY A 106 -24.42 9.44 -21.23
CA GLY A 106 -23.03 9.88 -21.26
C GLY A 106 -22.87 11.27 -21.84
N LEU A 107 -21.68 11.82 -21.69
CA LEU A 107 -21.29 13.10 -22.28
C LEU A 107 -20.37 12.86 -23.47
N SER A 108 -20.61 13.58 -24.57
CA SER A 108 -19.71 13.58 -25.73
C SER A 108 -18.36 14.18 -25.35
N ILE A 109 -17.26 13.54 -25.77
CA ILE A 109 -15.89 13.99 -25.45
C ILE A 109 -15.31 14.98 -26.47
N ASN A 110 -15.94 15.05 -27.63
CA ASN A 110 -15.64 15.92 -28.77
C ASN A 110 -16.92 16.08 -29.62
N ASP A 111 -16.85 16.80 -30.73
CA ASP A 111 -17.95 16.86 -31.69
C ASP A 111 -18.07 15.49 -32.37
N ILE A 112 -19.23 14.85 -32.22
CA ILE A 112 -19.49 13.49 -32.66
C ILE A 112 -20.37 13.53 -33.89
N ASN A 113 -19.86 13.02 -35.00
CA ASN A 113 -20.67 12.76 -36.19
C ASN A 113 -21.57 11.54 -35.95
N VAL A 114 -22.85 11.70 -36.21
CA VAL A 114 -23.86 10.63 -36.15
C VAL A 114 -24.12 10.12 -37.55
N TYR A 115 -24.02 8.80 -37.70
CA TYR A 115 -24.14 8.14 -39.00
C TYR A 115 -25.43 7.30 -39.07
N ASP A 116 -25.96 7.14 -40.29
CA ASP A 116 -27.12 6.28 -40.58
C ASP A 116 -26.89 4.79 -40.28
N LYS A 117 -25.62 4.40 -40.18
CA LYS A 117 -25.17 3.04 -39.94
C LYS A 117 -23.87 3.04 -39.13
N PRO A 118 -23.52 1.96 -38.41
CA PRO A 118 -22.32 1.88 -37.55
C PRO A 118 -21.02 1.75 -38.36
N SER A 119 -20.70 2.82 -39.10
CA SER A 119 -19.54 2.95 -39.96
C SER A 119 -19.30 4.43 -40.22
N SER A 120 -18.05 4.87 -40.10
CA SER A 120 -17.64 6.24 -40.44
C SER A 120 -17.75 6.58 -41.94
N LYS A 121 -18.06 5.58 -42.78
CA LYS A 121 -18.43 5.75 -44.19
C LYS A 121 -19.96 5.84 -44.40
N GLY A 122 -20.74 5.87 -43.32
CA GLY A 122 -22.18 6.05 -43.36
C GLY A 122 -22.58 7.44 -43.85
N ALA A 123 -23.85 7.59 -44.24
CA ALA A 123 -24.40 8.89 -44.50
C ALA A 123 -24.41 9.67 -43.18
N PHE A 124 -23.86 10.88 -43.21
CA PHE A 124 -23.93 11.81 -42.09
C PHE A 124 -25.38 12.21 -41.87
N LEU A 125 -25.88 11.99 -40.64
CA LEU A 125 -27.24 12.35 -40.24
C LEU A 125 -27.25 13.68 -39.47
N ASN A 126 -26.39 13.80 -38.47
CA ASN A 126 -26.33 14.96 -37.58
C ASN A 126 -24.97 15.00 -36.84
N GLU A 127 -24.66 16.10 -36.17
CA GLU A 127 -23.49 16.26 -35.30
C GLU A 127 -23.95 16.55 -33.86
N ILE A 128 -23.38 15.82 -32.89
CA ILE A 128 -23.57 16.08 -31.46
C ILE A 128 -22.33 16.82 -30.98
N ALA A 129 -22.46 18.11 -30.67
CA ALA A 129 -21.31 18.90 -30.21
C ALA A 129 -20.74 18.37 -28.88
N THR A 130 -19.47 18.69 -28.63
CA THR A 130 -18.71 18.31 -27.43
C THR A 130 -19.41 18.71 -26.14
N GLY A 131 -19.38 17.82 -25.14
CA GLY A 131 -19.95 18.06 -23.83
C GLY A 131 -21.48 18.05 -23.78
N ASN A 132 -22.16 17.57 -24.82
CA ASN A 132 -23.60 17.35 -24.78
C ASN A 132 -23.95 16.03 -24.09
N LEU A 133 -25.08 16.03 -23.39
CA LEU A 133 -25.68 14.82 -22.82
C LEU A 133 -26.36 14.03 -23.94
N LEU A 134 -26.07 12.74 -24.00
CA LEU A 134 -26.71 11.82 -24.92
C LEU A 134 -27.17 10.56 -24.19
N THR A 135 -28.34 10.07 -24.59
CA THR A 135 -28.84 8.74 -24.24
C THR A 135 -28.48 7.79 -25.37
N TYR A 136 -27.86 6.66 -25.05
CA TYR A 136 -27.41 5.69 -26.03
C TYR A 136 -27.65 4.24 -25.59
N LYS A 137 -27.75 3.35 -26.56
CA LYS A 137 -27.82 1.89 -26.37
C LYS A 137 -26.58 1.25 -26.95
N LYS A 138 -25.99 0.27 -26.27
CA LYS A 138 -24.85 -0.47 -26.83
C LYS A 138 -25.36 -1.30 -27.99
N PHE A 139 -24.72 -1.17 -29.16
CA PHE A 139 -25.19 -1.87 -30.34
C PHE A 139 -24.24 -3.00 -30.73
N VAL A 140 -23.02 -2.67 -31.13
CA VAL A 140 -21.96 -3.64 -31.46
C VAL A 140 -20.64 -3.14 -30.89
N THR A 141 -19.57 -3.94 -30.94
CA THR A 141 -18.27 -3.54 -30.40
C THR A 141 -17.79 -2.24 -31.06
N GLY A 142 -17.58 -1.22 -30.25
CA GLY A 142 -17.09 0.09 -30.70
C GLY A 142 -18.18 1.04 -31.21
N TRP A 143 -19.45 0.63 -31.29
CA TRP A 143 -20.55 1.48 -31.75
C TRP A 143 -21.75 1.43 -30.80
N VAL A 144 -22.32 2.60 -30.54
CA VAL A 144 -23.58 2.73 -29.81
C VAL A 144 -24.63 3.36 -30.72
N GLN A 145 -25.89 3.04 -30.44
CA GLN A 145 -27.04 3.64 -31.10
C GLN A 145 -27.53 4.83 -30.28
N VAL A 146 -27.77 5.96 -30.94
CA VAL A 146 -28.33 7.19 -30.39
C VAL A 146 -29.58 7.59 -31.18
N GLU A 147 -30.41 8.46 -30.62
CA GLU A 147 -31.48 9.12 -31.37
C GLU A 147 -31.12 10.60 -31.58
N VAL A 148 -31.21 11.05 -32.83
CA VAL A 148 -30.95 12.44 -33.22
C VAL A 148 -32.07 12.98 -34.07
N GLU A 149 -32.32 14.27 -33.99
CA GLU A 149 -33.31 14.94 -34.83
C GLU A 149 -32.73 15.18 -36.23
N VAL A 150 -33.43 14.71 -37.26
CA VAL A 150 -33.09 14.95 -38.67
C VAL A 150 -34.37 15.40 -39.35
N ASN A 151 -34.40 16.63 -39.89
CA ASN A 151 -35.59 17.24 -40.50
C ASN A 151 -36.84 17.20 -39.60
N ASP A 152 -36.70 17.62 -38.33
CA ASP A 152 -37.76 17.64 -37.31
C ASP A 152 -38.34 16.24 -36.96
N GLN A 153 -37.62 15.15 -37.27
CA GLN A 153 -37.98 13.79 -36.86
C GLN A 153 -36.85 13.09 -36.11
N LEU A 154 -37.18 12.43 -35.00
CA LEU A 154 -36.27 11.57 -34.24
C LEU A 154 -35.89 10.36 -35.08
N THR A 155 -34.61 10.27 -35.43
CA THR A 155 -34.01 9.25 -36.27
C THR A 155 -32.93 8.50 -35.48
N LYS A 156 -32.92 7.17 -35.59
CA LYS A 156 -31.85 6.34 -35.00
C LYS A 156 -30.56 6.51 -35.79
N GLY A 157 -29.49 6.86 -35.11
CA GLY A 157 -28.15 6.96 -35.66
C GLY A 157 -27.12 6.21 -34.83
N TYR A 158 -25.89 6.13 -35.32
CA TYR A 158 -24.81 5.38 -34.70
C TYR A 158 -23.57 6.24 -34.53
N VAL A 159 -22.93 6.09 -33.37
CA VAL A 159 -21.71 6.82 -32.99
C VAL A 159 -20.68 5.88 -32.38
N GLU A 160 -19.41 6.24 -32.46
CA GLU A 160 -18.32 5.46 -31.86
C GLU A 160 -18.37 5.53 -30.33
N SER A 161 -18.32 4.38 -29.66
CA SER A 161 -18.56 4.28 -28.22
C SER A 161 -17.49 4.97 -27.36
N ASP A 162 -16.26 5.08 -27.87
CA ASP A 162 -15.14 5.71 -27.18
C ASP A 162 -15.20 7.24 -27.21
N LEU A 163 -16.15 7.80 -27.95
CA LEU A 163 -16.42 9.24 -27.98
C LEU A 163 -17.38 9.70 -26.86
N ILE A 164 -17.78 8.79 -25.97
CA ILE A 164 -18.76 9.05 -24.92
C ILE A 164 -18.18 8.65 -23.56
N ASN A 165 -18.18 9.58 -22.61
CA ASN A 165 -17.90 9.28 -21.21
C ASN A 165 -19.20 8.91 -20.50
N LYS A 166 -19.28 7.71 -19.95
CA LYS A 166 -20.48 7.22 -19.28
C LYS A 166 -20.69 7.95 -17.95
N ILE A 167 -21.93 8.36 -17.68
CA ILE A 167 -22.34 8.90 -16.40
C ILE A 167 -22.63 7.76 -15.43
N VAL A 168 -22.01 7.82 -14.26
CA VAL A 168 -22.10 6.83 -13.19
C VAL A 168 -23.07 7.27 -12.10
N ASN A 169 -23.04 8.56 -11.73
CA ASN A 169 -23.92 9.14 -10.70
C ASN A 169 -24.02 10.67 -10.87
N GLU A 170 -25.02 11.30 -10.24
CA GLU A 170 -25.17 12.75 -10.13
C GLU A 170 -25.14 13.16 -8.64
N VAL A 171 -24.34 14.18 -8.31
CA VAL A 171 -24.04 14.57 -6.92
C VAL A 171 -24.04 16.09 -6.78
N GLU A 172 -24.64 16.60 -5.71
CA GLU A 172 -24.52 18.00 -5.26
C GLU A 172 -23.54 18.07 -4.08
N SER A 173 -22.44 18.83 -4.23
CA SER A 173 -21.53 19.12 -3.12
C SER A 173 -20.69 20.38 -3.36
N ALA A 174 -19.86 20.76 -2.40
CA ALA A 174 -18.96 21.90 -2.52
C ALA A 174 -17.50 21.52 -2.71
N VAL A 175 -16.78 22.39 -3.41
CA VAL A 175 -15.33 22.31 -3.60
C VAL A 175 -14.61 22.43 -2.27
N THR A 176 -13.68 21.53 -1.97
CA THR A 176 -12.94 21.53 -0.70
C THR A 176 -11.51 22.06 -0.82
N THR A 177 -10.97 22.11 -2.02
CA THR A 177 -9.65 22.69 -2.31
C THR A 177 -9.74 24.19 -2.56
N ASP A 178 -8.67 24.92 -2.25
CA ASP A 178 -8.62 26.38 -2.45
C ASP A 178 -8.92 26.79 -3.89
N GLN A 179 -8.49 25.97 -4.87
CA GLN A 179 -8.81 26.12 -6.28
C GLN A 179 -9.05 24.75 -6.93
N THR A 180 -10.16 24.66 -7.67
CA THR A 180 -10.48 23.56 -8.59
C THR A 180 -10.54 24.11 -10.00
N ILE A 181 -9.64 23.64 -10.87
CA ILE A 181 -9.60 24.06 -12.27
C ILE A 181 -10.64 23.27 -13.05
N VAL A 182 -11.42 23.98 -13.88
CA VAL A 182 -12.42 23.38 -14.76
C VAL A 182 -11.98 23.52 -16.20
N TYR A 183 -12.06 22.40 -16.89
CA TYR A 183 -11.57 22.20 -18.24
C TYR A 183 -12.75 22.02 -19.20
N ASN A 184 -12.62 22.46 -20.45
CA ASN A 184 -13.65 22.20 -21.47
C ASN A 184 -13.77 20.73 -21.87
N ASN A 185 -12.78 19.91 -21.54
CA ASN A 185 -12.76 18.47 -21.79
C ASN A 185 -12.10 17.75 -20.59
N PRO A 186 -12.36 16.45 -20.37
CA PRO A 186 -11.80 15.68 -19.24
C PRO A 186 -10.32 15.33 -19.46
N SER A 187 -9.48 16.37 -19.57
CA SER A 187 -8.04 16.29 -19.75
C SER A 187 -7.39 17.54 -19.16
N GLU A 188 -6.38 17.36 -18.31
CA GLU A 188 -5.67 18.48 -17.67
C GLU A 188 -4.89 19.36 -18.68
N GLY A 189 -4.71 18.87 -19.90
CA GLY A 189 -4.12 19.63 -21.00
C GLY A 189 -5.13 20.41 -21.84
N SER A 190 -6.43 20.30 -21.56
CA SER A 190 -7.46 21.00 -22.33
C SER A 190 -7.62 22.46 -21.85
N GLN A 191 -8.38 23.25 -22.60
CA GLN A 191 -8.57 24.65 -22.28
C GLN A 191 -9.27 24.77 -20.92
N LYS A 192 -8.60 25.47 -20.01
CA LYS A 192 -9.22 25.95 -18.79
C LYS A 192 -10.34 26.92 -19.15
N ILE A 193 -11.56 26.59 -18.74
CA ILE A 193 -12.74 27.42 -18.97
C ILE A 193 -13.24 28.10 -17.70
N ASP A 194 -12.92 27.55 -16.53
CA ASP A 194 -13.31 28.17 -15.25
C ASP A 194 -12.38 27.75 -14.09
N THR A 195 -12.57 28.35 -12.93
CA THR A 195 -11.99 27.91 -11.66
C THR A 195 -12.99 28.10 -10.55
N PHE A 196 -13.21 27.03 -9.81
CA PHE A 196 -14.03 27.06 -8.61
C PHE A 196 -13.16 27.21 -7.38
N SER A 197 -13.47 28.20 -6.56
CA SER A 197 -12.83 28.39 -5.27
C SER A 197 -13.41 27.45 -4.23
N LYS A 198 -12.68 27.23 -3.13
CA LYS A 198 -13.17 26.50 -1.96
C LYS A 198 -14.53 26.99 -1.51
N GLY A 199 -15.42 26.05 -1.25
CA GLY A 199 -16.81 26.27 -0.84
C GLY A 199 -17.74 26.69 -1.96
N LYS A 200 -17.33 26.62 -3.23
CA LYS A 200 -18.26 26.73 -4.37
C LYS A 200 -19.13 25.48 -4.45
N LEU A 201 -20.45 25.65 -4.42
CA LEU A 201 -21.42 24.56 -4.65
C LEU A 201 -21.51 24.20 -6.12
N LEU A 202 -21.59 22.91 -6.39
CA LEU A 202 -21.63 22.32 -7.72
C LEU A 202 -22.60 21.13 -7.74
N ASN A 203 -23.43 21.09 -8.77
CA ASN A 203 -24.10 19.86 -9.22
C ASN A 203 -23.23 19.25 -10.30
N TYR A 204 -22.72 18.05 -10.06
CA TYR A 204 -21.80 17.41 -10.98
C TYR A 204 -22.13 15.94 -11.21
N LEU A 205 -21.79 15.49 -12.41
CA LEU A 205 -21.87 14.12 -12.89
C LEU A 205 -20.54 13.43 -12.62
N VAL A 206 -20.58 12.21 -12.09
CA VAL A 206 -19.42 11.34 -11.91
C VAL A 206 -19.26 10.50 -13.18
N LEU A 207 -18.11 10.58 -13.83
CA LEU A 207 -17.83 9.84 -15.06
C LEU A 207 -16.97 8.59 -14.78
N ASP A 208 -17.16 7.56 -15.59
CA ASP A 208 -16.49 6.25 -15.47
C ASP A 208 -14.96 6.30 -15.69
N ASN A 209 -14.46 7.37 -16.29
CA ASN A 209 -13.04 7.63 -16.51
C ASN A 209 -12.36 8.37 -15.32
N GLY A 210 -13.09 8.62 -14.23
CA GLY A 210 -12.59 9.29 -13.02
C GLY A 210 -12.58 10.81 -13.07
N TRP A 211 -13.19 11.43 -14.09
CA TRP A 211 -13.46 12.86 -14.14
C TRP A 211 -14.88 13.18 -13.72
N TYR A 212 -15.10 14.38 -13.18
CA TYR A 212 -16.42 14.88 -12.83
C TYR A 212 -16.78 16.01 -13.80
N ALA A 213 -18.07 16.18 -14.10
CA ALA A 213 -18.55 17.20 -15.03
C ALA A 213 -19.68 18.02 -14.41
N THR A 214 -19.61 19.35 -14.50
CA THR A 214 -20.67 20.26 -14.03
C THR A 214 -21.12 21.16 -15.16
N SER A 215 -22.39 21.58 -15.15
CA SER A 215 -22.87 22.56 -16.12
C SER A 215 -22.28 23.95 -15.85
N ILE A 216 -21.75 24.59 -16.89
CA ILE A 216 -21.27 25.96 -16.95
C ILE A 216 -21.94 26.62 -18.16
N ASN A 217 -22.83 27.59 -17.90
CA ASN A 217 -23.55 28.35 -18.93
C ASN A 217 -24.31 27.49 -19.97
N GLY A 218 -24.74 26.28 -19.59
CA GLY A 218 -25.46 25.35 -20.47
C GLY A 218 -24.58 24.32 -21.19
N THR A 219 -23.27 24.33 -20.95
CA THR A 219 -22.30 23.32 -21.45
C THR A 219 -21.60 22.64 -20.29
N TYR A 220 -21.15 21.39 -20.42
CA TYR A 220 -20.45 20.71 -19.32
C TYR A 220 -18.96 21.05 -19.29
N GLY A 221 -18.46 21.43 -18.12
CA GLY A 221 -17.04 21.58 -17.80
C GLY A 221 -16.57 20.48 -16.86
N PHE A 222 -15.32 20.04 -17.03
CA PHE A 222 -14.76 18.85 -16.39
C PHE A 222 -13.69 19.19 -15.34
N PHE A 223 -13.69 18.49 -14.22
CA PHE A 223 -12.71 18.68 -13.13
C PHE A 223 -12.41 17.36 -12.42
N LYS A 224 -11.38 17.34 -11.54
CA LYS A 224 -10.92 16.12 -10.86
C LYS A 224 -11.72 15.85 -9.58
N GLY A 225 -12.14 14.60 -9.38
CA GLY A 225 -12.90 14.21 -8.18
C GLY A 225 -12.17 14.40 -6.85
N SER A 226 -10.82 14.40 -6.85
CA SER A 226 -10.01 14.64 -5.64
C SER A 226 -10.17 16.03 -5.04
N THR A 227 -10.89 16.95 -5.69
CA THR A 227 -11.08 18.33 -5.22
C THR A 227 -12.44 18.60 -4.56
N ILE A 228 -13.27 17.57 -4.41
CA ILE A 228 -14.58 17.62 -3.78
C ILE A 228 -14.65 16.57 -2.65
N GLN A 229 -15.35 16.91 -1.57
CA GLN A 229 -15.78 15.95 -0.54
C GLN A 229 -17.26 15.67 -0.74
N GLU A 230 -17.64 14.41 -0.82
CA GLU A 230 -19.07 14.04 -0.94
C GLU A 230 -19.83 14.44 0.33
N SER A 231 -21.06 14.94 0.15
CA SER A 231 -21.97 15.28 1.24
C SER A 231 -22.37 14.02 2.00
N GLU A 232 -22.60 14.15 3.32
CA GLU A 232 -23.02 13.00 4.13
C GLU A 232 -24.32 12.38 3.57
N SER A 233 -24.34 11.07 3.40
CA SER A 233 -25.46 10.36 2.76
C SER A 233 -26.77 10.37 3.56
N ASN A 234 -26.77 10.88 4.81
CA ASN A 234 -27.94 10.98 5.70
C ASN A 234 -27.87 12.23 6.61
N PRO A 235 -28.20 13.44 6.13
CA PRO A 235 -28.07 14.66 6.91
C PRO A 235 -29.17 14.81 7.99
N VAL A 236 -28.77 15.11 9.23
CA VAL A 236 -29.68 15.23 10.40
C VAL A 236 -30.04 16.70 10.66
N GLN A 237 -31.33 17.01 10.79
CA GLN A 237 -31.81 18.36 11.14
C GLN A 237 -31.56 18.69 12.61
N LYS A 238 -31.03 19.89 12.87
CA LYS A 238 -30.65 20.42 14.18
C LYS A 238 -31.15 21.86 14.36
N SER A 239 -31.09 22.37 15.59
CA SER A 239 -31.43 23.76 15.92
C SER A 239 -30.43 24.34 16.91
N GLY A 240 -29.84 25.49 16.60
CA GLY A 240 -28.82 26.15 17.41
C GLY A 240 -29.04 27.64 17.58
N ILE A 241 -28.09 28.29 18.24
CA ILE A 241 -28.07 29.71 18.60
C ILE A 241 -26.85 30.36 17.96
N ALA A 242 -27.06 31.50 17.30
CA ALA A 242 -26.04 32.34 16.69
C ALA A 242 -24.99 32.85 17.70
N LEU A 243 -23.70 32.63 17.42
CA LEU A 243 -22.59 32.98 18.32
C LEU A 243 -21.95 34.35 18.02
N LYS A 244 -21.95 34.79 16.77
CA LYS A 244 -21.38 36.08 16.32
C LYS A 244 -22.44 37.16 16.20
N GLN A 245 -22.01 38.43 16.24
CA GLN A 245 -22.84 39.61 16.02
C GLN A 245 -22.30 40.40 14.80
N PRO A 246 -22.92 40.29 13.61
CA PRO A 246 -23.92 39.30 13.22
C PRO A 246 -23.31 37.91 12.96
N THR A 247 -24.12 36.87 13.11
CA THR A 247 -23.87 35.53 12.56
C THR A 247 -24.48 35.49 11.17
N LYS A 248 -23.67 35.15 10.18
CA LYS A 248 -24.08 35.21 8.78
C LYS A 248 -24.47 33.82 8.30
N VAL A 249 -25.62 33.72 7.64
CA VAL A 249 -25.94 32.58 6.79
C VAL A 249 -25.56 32.95 5.37
N TYR A 250 -24.58 32.23 4.84
CA TYR A 250 -23.95 32.48 3.57
C TYR A 250 -24.70 31.79 2.44
N SER A 251 -24.61 32.33 1.23
CA SER A 251 -25.22 31.73 0.03
C SER A 251 -24.44 30.50 -0.44
N GLN A 252 -23.19 30.35 -0.03
CA GLN A 252 -22.34 29.21 -0.28
C GLN A 252 -21.56 28.84 1.01
N PRO A 253 -21.06 27.61 1.18
CA PRO A 253 -20.26 27.19 2.32
C PRO A 253 -18.83 27.78 2.28
N ASN A 254 -18.74 29.10 2.15
CA ASN A 254 -17.53 29.90 2.33
C ASN A 254 -17.90 31.29 2.84
N THR A 255 -17.05 31.84 3.72
CA THR A 255 -17.30 33.13 4.38
C THR A 255 -17.16 34.35 3.46
N ASN A 256 -16.69 34.16 2.22
CA ASN A 256 -16.52 35.22 1.23
C ASN A 256 -17.77 35.40 0.35
N SER A 257 -18.73 34.47 0.42
CA SER A 257 -19.97 34.56 -0.34
C SER A 257 -20.97 35.53 0.29
N ASP A 258 -21.96 35.94 -0.49
CA ASP A 258 -22.98 36.87 -0.01
C ASP A 258 -23.75 36.26 1.15
N ALA A 259 -24.03 37.07 2.16
CA ALA A 259 -24.92 36.67 3.24
C ALA A 259 -26.36 36.67 2.72
N VAL A 260 -27.01 35.51 2.78
CA VAL A 260 -28.46 35.38 2.53
C VAL A 260 -29.23 36.06 3.65
N LYS A 261 -28.74 35.95 4.89
CA LYS A 261 -29.35 36.58 6.06
C LYS A 261 -28.37 36.72 7.22
N ASP A 262 -28.41 37.87 7.88
CA ASP A 262 -27.69 38.14 9.10
C ASP A 262 -28.60 37.90 10.32
N TYR A 263 -28.04 37.24 11.33
CA TYR A 263 -28.71 36.97 12.59
C TYR A 263 -27.95 37.64 13.72
N ALA A 264 -28.65 38.32 14.62
CA ALA A 264 -28.04 38.81 15.85
C ALA A 264 -27.53 37.63 16.69
N SER A 265 -26.43 37.82 17.43
CA SER A 265 -25.98 36.86 18.43
C SER A 265 -27.13 36.55 19.39
N GLY A 266 -27.35 35.26 19.66
CA GLY A 266 -28.49 34.79 20.45
C GLY A 266 -29.72 34.37 19.63
N SER A 267 -29.75 34.60 18.32
CA SER A 267 -30.87 34.19 17.46
C SER A 267 -30.93 32.66 17.27
N LYS A 268 -32.12 32.08 17.23
CA LYS A 268 -32.32 30.64 16.94
C LYS A 268 -32.26 30.36 15.44
N LEU A 269 -31.55 29.31 15.06
CA LEU A 269 -31.26 28.88 13.70
C LEU A 269 -31.57 27.39 13.54
N VAL A 270 -32.04 26.97 12.36
CA VAL A 270 -32.32 25.57 12.02
C VAL A 270 -31.43 25.17 10.84
N TYR A 271 -30.68 24.08 10.97
CA TYR A 271 -29.69 23.63 9.99
C TYR A 271 -29.47 22.12 10.03
N ARG A 272 -28.82 21.53 9.02
CA ARG A 272 -28.44 20.10 8.96
C ARG A 272 -26.97 19.93 8.56
N THR A 273 -26.40 18.75 8.81
CA THR A 273 -25.01 18.45 8.40
C THR A 273 -24.85 18.51 6.88
N PHE A 274 -23.69 18.96 6.40
CA PHE A 274 -23.43 19.12 4.96
C PHE A 274 -22.02 18.64 4.56
N ILE A 275 -20.98 19.42 4.85
CA ILE A 275 -19.56 19.05 4.66
C ILE A 275 -18.76 19.47 5.89
N ASP A 276 -17.50 19.05 5.98
CA ASP A 276 -16.68 19.37 7.16
C ASP A 276 -16.60 20.91 7.39
N GLY A 277 -16.96 21.32 8.60
CA GLY A 277 -16.99 22.72 9.04
C GLY A 277 -18.21 23.55 8.60
N TRP A 278 -19.15 23.00 7.84
CA TRP A 278 -20.33 23.75 7.34
C TRP A 278 -21.64 22.99 7.53
N TYR A 279 -22.67 23.72 7.95
CA TYR A 279 -24.05 23.23 7.98
C TYR A 279 -24.90 23.92 6.92
N GLU A 280 -25.89 23.20 6.40
CA GLU A 280 -26.90 23.76 5.52
C GLU A 280 -28.09 24.25 6.35
N ALA A 281 -28.39 25.54 6.28
CA ALA A 281 -29.46 26.20 7.01
C ALA A 281 -30.64 26.55 6.10
N THR A 282 -31.85 26.33 6.59
CA THR A 282 -33.07 26.88 5.95
C THR A 282 -33.33 28.27 6.53
N VAL A 283 -33.35 29.30 5.70
CA VAL A 283 -33.62 30.69 6.11
C VAL A 283 -34.80 31.27 5.34
N TYR A 284 -35.51 32.21 5.97
CA TYR A 284 -36.65 32.90 5.35
C TYR A 284 -36.33 34.40 5.21
N VAL A 285 -36.43 34.92 3.99
CA VAL A 285 -36.25 36.35 3.66
C VAL A 285 -37.54 36.80 2.98
N GLY A 286 -38.26 37.75 3.60
CA GLY A 286 -39.56 38.22 3.07
C GLY A 286 -40.64 37.14 2.94
N GLY A 287 -40.59 36.06 3.74
CA GLY A 287 -41.53 34.93 3.67
C GLY A 287 -41.14 33.84 2.66
N ILE A 288 -40.13 34.08 1.81
CA ILE A 288 -39.62 33.10 0.84
C ILE A 288 -38.53 32.25 1.50
N LYS A 289 -38.60 30.93 1.30
CA LYS A 289 -37.64 29.95 1.82
C LYS A 289 -36.39 29.91 0.94
N TYR A 290 -35.23 30.07 1.55
CA TYR A 290 -33.91 29.94 0.93
C TYR A 290 -33.08 28.88 1.65
N THR A 291 -32.23 28.20 0.88
CA THR A 291 -31.14 27.38 1.43
C THR A 291 -29.90 28.27 1.55
N GLY A 292 -29.26 28.25 2.71
CA GLY A 292 -27.99 28.91 2.94
C GLY A 292 -27.07 28.01 3.77
N TYR A 293 -25.87 28.50 4.07
CA TYR A 293 -24.81 27.73 4.70
C TYR A 293 -24.25 28.51 5.87
N ILE A 294 -24.08 27.83 7.00
CA ILE A 294 -23.57 28.43 8.22
C ILE A 294 -22.31 27.71 8.64
N ASP A 295 -21.29 28.50 9.00
CA ASP A 295 -20.07 27.96 9.57
C ASP A 295 -20.42 27.26 10.87
N ALA A 296 -20.04 25.99 11.02
CA ALA A 296 -20.37 25.19 12.19
C ALA A 296 -19.84 25.82 13.49
N ARG A 297 -18.79 26.66 13.40
CA ARG A 297 -18.21 27.41 14.53
C ARG A 297 -19.02 28.62 14.96
N ASP A 298 -20.05 28.99 14.20
CA ASP A 298 -20.85 30.21 14.41
C ASP A 298 -22.22 29.93 15.05
N VAL A 299 -22.52 28.67 15.33
CA VAL A 299 -23.76 28.23 15.98
C VAL A 299 -23.47 27.25 17.11
N ILE A 300 -24.31 27.31 18.15
CA ILE A 300 -24.24 26.38 19.27
C ILE A 300 -25.61 25.83 19.61
N GLU A 301 -25.70 24.54 19.88
CA GLU A 301 -26.98 23.89 20.21
C GLU A 301 -27.23 23.98 21.72
N PRO A 302 -28.36 24.57 22.15
CA PRO A 302 -28.69 24.61 23.56
C PRO A 302 -29.16 23.23 24.05
N THR A 303 -28.80 22.87 25.27
CA THR A 303 -29.28 21.66 25.95
C THR A 303 -30.78 21.76 26.21
N THR A 304 -31.49 20.63 26.12
CA THR A 304 -32.93 20.56 26.38
C THR A 304 -33.28 20.56 27.87
N GLU A 305 -32.32 20.21 28.73
CA GLU A 305 -32.47 20.18 30.19
C GLU A 305 -31.82 21.41 30.84
N VAL A 306 -32.57 22.11 31.69
CA VAL A 306 -32.15 23.34 32.39
C VAL A 306 -32.05 23.07 33.89
N GLU A 307 -30.84 23.05 34.42
CA GLU A 307 -30.54 22.88 35.85
C GLU A 307 -29.90 24.16 36.42
N LYS A 308 -30.26 24.54 37.65
CA LYS A 308 -29.65 25.67 38.37
C LYS A 308 -28.45 25.19 39.17
N LEU A 309 -27.29 25.76 38.86
CA LEU A 309 -25.99 25.39 39.40
C LEU A 309 -25.31 26.56 40.10
N GLN A 310 -24.33 26.23 40.94
CA GLN A 310 -23.42 27.20 41.56
C GLN A 310 -21.99 26.64 41.49
N GLY A 311 -21.05 27.43 40.98
CA GLY A 311 -19.66 27.02 40.80
C GLY A 311 -18.63 28.04 41.28
N VAL A 312 -17.38 27.60 41.27
CA VAL A 312 -16.19 28.34 41.70
C VAL A 312 -15.37 28.75 40.48
N ALA A 313 -14.99 30.02 40.39
CA ALA A 313 -14.10 30.52 39.34
C ALA A 313 -12.71 29.85 39.39
N LEU A 314 -12.28 29.27 38.26
CA LEU A 314 -11.02 28.55 38.14
C LEU A 314 -9.83 29.42 37.67
N LYS A 315 -10.12 30.49 36.92
CA LYS A 315 -9.15 31.41 36.32
C LYS A 315 -9.00 32.69 37.14
N ASP A 316 -7.85 33.37 37.00
CA ASP A 316 -7.58 34.64 37.68
C ASP A 316 -8.64 35.70 37.39
N GLN A 317 -9.19 35.69 36.18
CA GLN A 317 -10.36 36.46 35.80
C GLN A 317 -11.34 35.60 35.00
N VAL A 318 -12.59 35.50 35.49
CA VAL A 318 -13.72 34.83 34.83
C VAL A 318 -14.75 35.88 34.47
N ASN A 319 -15.14 35.93 33.20
CA ASN A 319 -16.06 36.93 32.68
C ASN A 319 -17.45 36.34 32.47
N VAL A 320 -18.47 37.15 32.76
CA VAL A 320 -19.85 36.89 32.33
C VAL A 320 -20.09 37.72 31.07
N TYR A 321 -20.21 37.03 29.95
CA TYR A 321 -20.33 37.60 28.61
C TYR A 321 -21.79 37.95 28.28
N LYS A 322 -22.04 38.87 27.34
CA LYS A 322 -23.41 39.25 26.96
C LYS A 322 -24.11 38.18 26.09
N GLY A 323 -23.34 37.36 25.38
CA GLY A 323 -23.73 36.17 24.62
C GLY A 323 -22.79 35.00 24.90
N PRO A 324 -23.10 33.76 24.44
CA PRO A 324 -22.26 32.58 24.63
C PRO A 324 -21.02 32.59 23.70
N SER A 325 -20.31 33.71 23.69
CA SER A 325 -19.13 33.98 22.85
C SER A 325 -18.25 35.00 23.54
N HIS A 326 -16.93 34.75 23.51
CA HIS A 326 -15.92 35.64 24.07
C HIS A 326 -15.93 37.04 23.41
N GLY A 327 -16.43 37.15 22.17
CA GLY A 327 -16.54 38.40 21.42
C GLY A 327 -17.80 39.22 21.71
N SER A 328 -18.76 38.71 22.49
CA SER A 328 -20.05 39.38 22.75
C SER A 328 -19.97 40.57 23.74
N GLY A 329 -18.78 40.88 24.23
CA GLY A 329 -18.55 41.85 25.30
C GLY A 329 -18.88 41.30 26.69
N VAL A 330 -18.45 42.01 27.73
CA VAL A 330 -18.53 41.55 29.12
C VAL A 330 -19.57 42.36 29.91
N HIS A 331 -20.41 41.68 30.68
CA HIS A 331 -21.28 42.30 31.68
C HIS A 331 -20.55 42.55 33.01
N LYS A 332 -19.80 41.56 33.50
CA LYS A 332 -19.10 41.60 34.79
C LYS A 332 -17.98 40.56 34.85
N SER A 333 -16.93 40.81 35.63
CA SER A 333 -15.80 39.90 35.84
C SER A 333 -15.65 39.51 37.31
N TYR A 334 -15.13 38.30 37.56
CA TYR A 334 -14.94 37.71 38.89
C TYR A 334 -13.52 37.15 39.02
N GLN A 335 -12.92 37.26 40.20
CA GLN A 335 -11.58 36.73 40.48
C GLN A 335 -11.61 35.22 40.77
N LYS A 336 -10.47 34.54 40.62
CA LYS A 336 -10.33 33.11 40.98
C LYS A 336 -10.84 32.81 42.39
N GLY A 337 -11.59 31.72 42.54
CA GLY A 337 -12.19 31.32 43.83
C GLY A 337 -13.50 32.04 44.17
N SER A 338 -13.99 32.95 43.32
CA SER A 338 -15.33 33.56 43.47
C SER A 338 -16.43 32.53 43.22
N ILE A 339 -17.57 32.69 43.89
CA ILE A 339 -18.76 31.85 43.69
C ILE A 339 -19.68 32.50 42.66
N LEU A 340 -20.07 31.75 41.63
CA LEU A 340 -20.96 32.18 40.56
C LEU A 340 -22.19 31.27 40.49
N LYS A 341 -23.36 31.83 40.19
CA LYS A 341 -24.63 31.10 40.01
C LYS A 341 -25.03 31.16 38.54
N TYR A 342 -25.38 30.02 37.97
CA TYR A 342 -25.69 29.88 36.55
C TYR A 342 -26.60 28.67 36.29
N GLU A 343 -27.07 28.51 35.06
CA GLU A 343 -27.95 27.45 34.58
C GLU A 343 -27.28 26.71 33.40
N THR A 344 -27.56 25.41 33.21
CA THR A 344 -27.13 24.67 32.01
C THR A 344 -27.66 25.35 30.75
N PHE A 345 -26.82 25.36 29.70
CA PHE A 345 -27.18 26.05 28.46
C PHE A 345 -26.69 25.34 27.20
N SER A 346 -25.41 25.03 27.06
CA SER A 346 -24.87 24.23 25.93
C SER A 346 -23.70 23.39 26.42
N ASP A 347 -23.03 22.62 25.56
CA ASP A 347 -21.86 21.83 25.95
C ASP A 347 -20.72 22.71 26.49
N GLU A 348 -20.52 23.90 25.92
CA GLU A 348 -19.39 24.78 26.24
C GLU A 348 -19.74 25.97 27.14
N TRP A 349 -21.03 26.31 27.29
CA TRP A 349 -21.47 27.51 28.01
C TRP A 349 -22.57 27.24 29.04
N TYR A 350 -22.51 27.99 30.14
CA TYR A 350 -23.58 28.17 31.12
C TYR A 350 -24.26 29.52 30.94
N LYS A 351 -25.53 29.62 31.31
CA LYS A 351 -26.30 30.87 31.37
C LYS A 351 -26.30 31.44 32.77
N ALA A 352 -25.82 32.67 32.96
CA ALA A 352 -25.68 33.31 34.26
C ALA A 352 -26.57 34.56 34.41
N TYR A 353 -26.95 34.87 35.64
CA TYR A 353 -27.64 36.12 35.96
C TYR A 353 -26.72 37.01 36.80
N VAL A 354 -26.40 38.20 36.29
CA VAL A 354 -25.55 39.17 36.97
C VAL A 354 -26.26 40.50 37.16
N TYR A 355 -25.89 41.23 38.20
CA TYR A 355 -26.39 42.57 38.47
C TYR A 355 -25.33 43.60 38.08
N VAL A 356 -25.67 44.51 37.18
CA VAL A 356 -24.82 45.63 36.73
C VAL A 356 -25.61 46.92 36.96
N GLY A 357 -25.09 47.80 37.83
CA GLY A 357 -25.81 49.04 38.22
C GLY A 357 -27.19 48.79 38.83
N GLY A 358 -27.33 47.74 39.64
CA GLY A 358 -28.61 47.35 40.28
C GLY A 358 -29.63 46.63 39.38
N LYS A 359 -29.42 46.59 38.06
CA LYS A 359 -30.32 45.91 37.11
C LYS A 359 -29.85 44.48 36.80
N LYS A 360 -30.77 43.51 36.84
CA LYS A 360 -30.52 42.11 36.46
C LYS A 360 -30.26 42.02 34.95
N LYS A 361 -29.17 41.37 34.58
CA LYS A 361 -28.76 41.08 33.20
C LYS A 361 -28.54 39.58 33.04
N VAL A 362 -28.96 39.04 31.90
CA VAL A 362 -28.65 37.68 31.48
C VAL A 362 -27.31 37.71 30.77
N GLY A 363 -26.40 36.82 31.12
CA GLY A 363 -25.13 36.65 30.44
C GLY A 363 -24.71 35.18 30.40
N TYR A 364 -23.50 34.90 29.96
CA TYR A 364 -23.01 33.55 29.73
C TYR A 364 -21.59 33.38 30.25
N ILE A 365 -21.29 32.20 30.80
CA ILE A 365 -20.00 31.84 31.37
C ILE A 365 -19.51 30.59 30.65
N ALA A 366 -18.24 30.55 30.25
CA ALA A 366 -17.68 29.33 29.69
C ALA A 366 -17.62 28.24 30.77
N LYS A 367 -18.08 27.01 30.47
CA LYS A 367 -18.04 25.92 31.46
C LYS A 367 -16.63 25.65 31.97
N SER A 368 -15.63 25.78 31.09
CA SER A 368 -14.21 25.64 31.44
C SER A 368 -13.67 26.68 32.43
N ASP A 369 -14.42 27.73 32.74
CA ASP A 369 -14.01 28.78 33.66
C ASP A 369 -14.49 28.55 35.10
N VAL A 370 -15.42 27.62 35.32
CA VAL A 370 -16.07 27.38 36.61
C VAL A 370 -16.19 25.88 36.93
N VAL A 371 -16.27 25.54 38.21
CA VAL A 371 -16.52 24.16 38.66
C VAL A 371 -17.50 24.13 39.83
N GLU A 372 -18.47 23.23 39.79
CA GLU A 372 -19.43 23.03 40.88
C GLU A 372 -18.76 22.38 42.11
N PRO A 373 -19.05 22.82 43.34
CA PRO A 373 -18.69 22.09 44.54
C PRO A 373 -19.33 20.70 44.60
N THR A 374 -18.67 19.79 45.30
CA THR A 374 -19.15 18.43 45.56
C THR A 374 -20.53 18.50 46.22
N GLU A 375 -21.56 17.93 45.56
CA GLU A 375 -22.96 18.01 46.00
C GLU A 375 -23.22 17.39 47.38
N SER A 376 -22.46 16.35 47.73
CA SER A 376 -22.50 15.70 49.05
C SER A 376 -21.14 15.79 49.75
N PRO A 377 -20.83 16.90 50.45
CA PRO A 377 -19.55 17.09 51.13
C PRO A 377 -19.29 16.01 52.18
N LYS A 378 -18.31 15.14 51.92
CA LYS A 378 -17.86 14.15 52.88
C LYS A 378 -16.91 14.79 53.88
N GLN A 379 -17.18 14.62 55.17
CA GLN A 379 -16.27 15.06 56.22
C GLN A 379 -15.09 14.10 56.35
N TYR A 380 -13.90 14.68 56.49
CA TYR A 380 -12.65 13.99 56.71
C TYR A 380 -11.98 14.52 57.98
N SER A 381 -11.30 13.63 58.68
CA SER A 381 -10.33 13.96 59.72
C SER A 381 -8.95 13.59 59.19
N GLY A 382 -8.02 14.54 59.24
CA GLY A 382 -6.70 14.37 58.68
C GLY A 382 -5.63 15.16 59.43
N ILE A 383 -4.42 15.14 58.88
CA ILE A 383 -3.28 15.90 59.41
C ILE A 383 -2.73 16.87 58.36
N ALA A 384 -2.19 17.99 58.81
CA ALA A 384 -1.36 18.88 58.00
C ALA A 384 -0.11 18.15 57.50
N THR A 385 0.21 18.26 56.21
CA THR A 385 1.40 17.62 55.61
C THR A 385 2.57 18.58 55.37
N LYS A 386 2.37 19.89 55.57
CA LYS A 386 3.38 20.94 55.36
C LYS A 386 3.61 21.77 56.63
N GLU A 387 4.79 22.38 56.71
CA GLU A 387 5.18 23.29 57.79
C GLU A 387 5.35 24.72 57.22
N PRO A 388 4.42 25.66 57.46
CA PRO A 388 3.04 25.46 57.93
C PRO A 388 2.05 25.13 56.79
N THR A 389 0.96 24.44 57.11
CA THR A 389 -0.23 24.29 56.25
C THR A 389 -1.20 25.45 56.51
N LEU A 390 -1.67 26.11 55.44
CA LEU A 390 -2.54 27.30 55.51
C LEU A 390 -4.00 27.01 55.14
N VAL A 391 -4.93 27.71 55.81
CA VAL A 391 -6.36 27.78 55.45
C VAL A 391 -6.66 29.17 54.91
N TYR A 392 -7.38 29.27 53.80
CA TYR A 392 -7.61 30.50 53.02
C TYR A 392 -9.09 30.92 53.02
N HIS A 393 -9.37 32.20 52.76
CA HIS A 393 -10.75 32.73 52.70
C HIS A 393 -11.53 32.28 51.46
N GLN A 394 -10.85 32.03 50.34
CA GLN A 394 -11.41 31.43 49.12
C GLN A 394 -10.55 30.23 48.72
N ALA A 395 -11.06 29.36 47.83
CA ALA A 395 -10.35 28.20 47.28
C ALA A 395 -9.24 28.60 46.27
N THR A 396 -8.35 29.50 46.70
CA THR A 396 -7.17 29.94 45.98
C THR A 396 -6.10 30.42 46.96
N LYS A 397 -4.82 30.13 46.67
CA LYS A 397 -3.69 30.54 47.51
C LYS A 397 -3.42 32.04 47.49
N ASN A 398 -3.99 32.76 46.51
CA ASN A 398 -3.91 34.22 46.40
C ASN A 398 -4.92 34.92 47.33
N SER A 399 -5.83 34.17 47.96
CA SER A 399 -6.78 34.71 48.93
C SER A 399 -6.10 34.92 50.27
N LYS A 400 -6.69 35.78 51.11
CA LYS A 400 -6.19 36.03 52.47
C LYS A 400 -6.14 34.73 53.28
N ALA A 401 -5.00 34.46 53.91
CA ALA A 401 -4.86 33.35 54.85
C ALA A 401 -5.64 33.65 56.13
N LEU A 402 -6.46 32.68 56.54
CA LEU A 402 -7.28 32.70 57.74
C LEU A 402 -6.55 32.12 58.95
N LYS A 403 -5.76 31.04 58.77
CA LYS A 403 -5.04 30.35 59.86
C LYS A 403 -3.89 29.47 59.33
N ALA A 404 -2.88 29.21 60.17
CA ALA A 404 -1.73 28.35 59.89
C ALA A 404 -1.60 27.20 60.91
N TYR A 405 -1.13 26.03 60.48
CA TYR A 405 -0.97 24.82 61.27
C TYR A 405 0.37 24.13 60.99
N SER A 406 1.07 23.65 62.01
CA SER A 406 2.30 22.85 61.85
C SER A 406 2.03 21.45 61.28
N ALA A 407 3.01 20.86 60.62
CA ALA A 407 2.93 19.52 60.04
C ALA A 407 2.60 18.48 61.12
N GLY A 408 1.61 17.62 60.85
CA GLY A 408 1.07 16.66 61.81
C GLY A 408 -0.12 17.17 62.64
N SER A 409 -0.44 18.47 62.60
CA SER A 409 -1.63 19.02 63.27
C SER A 409 -2.91 18.37 62.74
N LYS A 410 -3.82 17.94 63.63
CA LYS A 410 -5.10 17.36 63.25
C LYS A 410 -6.07 18.43 62.75
N LEU A 411 -6.75 18.15 61.64
CA LEU A 411 -7.67 19.06 60.95
C LEU A 411 -8.95 18.31 60.57
N ILE A 412 -10.09 19.02 60.64
CA ILE A 412 -11.39 18.52 60.15
C ILE A 412 -11.78 19.38 58.94
N TYR A 413 -12.08 18.72 57.83
CA TYR A 413 -12.39 19.38 56.56
C TYR A 413 -13.35 18.52 55.71
N ASN A 414 -14.15 19.15 54.86
CA ASN A 414 -15.14 18.50 54.00
C ASN A 414 -14.69 18.55 52.53
N SER A 415 -15.09 17.58 51.68
CA SER A 415 -14.88 17.68 50.23
C SER A 415 -15.53 18.94 49.66
N TYR A 416 -14.84 19.60 48.72
CA TYR A 416 -15.32 20.84 48.12
C TYR A 416 -15.16 20.83 46.59
N ILE A 417 -14.03 21.24 46.04
CA ILE A 417 -13.73 21.12 44.60
C ILE A 417 -12.40 20.39 44.44
N ASP A 418 -12.05 19.95 43.23
CA ASP A 418 -10.75 19.33 43.03
C ASP A 418 -9.60 20.25 43.51
N GLY A 419 -8.64 19.66 44.21
CA GLY A 419 -7.53 20.38 44.83
C GLY A 419 -7.83 21.14 46.14
N TRP A 420 -9.09 21.22 46.59
CA TRP A 420 -9.50 22.01 47.76
C TRP A 420 -10.55 21.32 48.63
N TYR A 421 -10.37 21.45 49.95
CA TYR A 421 -11.35 21.09 50.95
C TYR A 421 -11.87 22.32 51.68
N GLN A 422 -13.08 22.22 52.21
CA GLN A 422 -13.68 23.24 53.06
C GLN A 422 -13.40 22.92 54.52
N ALA A 423 -12.69 23.80 55.23
CA ALA A 423 -12.33 23.62 56.63
C ALA A 423 -13.07 24.62 57.52
N SER A 424 -13.54 24.17 58.69
CA SER A 424 -14.02 25.09 59.73
C SER A 424 -12.84 25.54 60.58
N VAL A 425 -12.56 26.85 60.60
CA VAL A 425 -11.52 27.43 61.45
C VAL A 425 -12.14 28.39 62.45
N TYR A 426 -11.58 28.45 63.65
CA TYR A 426 -11.97 29.40 64.68
C TYR A 426 -10.96 30.55 64.71
N ILE A 427 -11.44 31.77 64.47
CA ILE A 427 -10.70 33.04 64.56
C ILE A 427 -11.41 33.88 65.62
N ASN A 428 -10.70 34.28 66.68
CA ASN A 428 -11.25 35.07 67.79
C ASN A 428 -12.55 34.48 68.38
N GLY A 429 -12.64 33.15 68.49
CA GLY A 429 -13.83 32.45 69.02
C GLY A 429 -14.98 32.27 68.03
N GLN A 430 -14.97 32.94 66.87
CA GLN A 430 -16.01 32.78 65.85
C GLN A 430 -15.62 31.72 64.81
N LYS A 431 -16.57 30.84 64.50
CA LYS A 431 -16.42 29.81 63.46
C LYS A 431 -16.52 30.47 62.09
N GLN A 432 -15.46 30.39 61.30
CA GLN A 432 -15.42 30.82 59.91
C GLN A 432 -15.17 29.62 58.99
N THR A 433 -15.79 29.67 57.83
CA THR A 433 -15.53 28.73 56.75
C THR A 433 -14.30 29.18 55.97
N GLY A 434 -13.28 28.34 55.93
CA GLY A 434 -12.10 28.52 55.10
C GLY A 434 -11.90 27.36 54.13
N TYR A 435 -10.89 27.48 53.28
CA TYR A 435 -10.55 26.49 52.26
C TYR A 435 -9.09 26.09 52.41
N ILE A 436 -8.82 24.80 52.42
CA ILE A 436 -7.49 24.22 52.59
C ILE A 436 -7.15 23.38 51.36
N SER A 437 -5.92 23.45 50.86
CA SER A 437 -5.54 22.65 49.70
C SER A 437 -5.54 21.17 50.08
N SER A 438 -6.17 20.33 49.26
CA SER A 438 -6.22 18.88 49.49
C SER A 438 -4.83 18.24 49.45
N LYS A 439 -3.86 18.86 48.76
CA LYS A 439 -2.44 18.44 48.74
C LYS A 439 -1.72 18.68 50.07
N ASP A 440 -2.26 19.57 50.90
CA ASP A 440 -1.61 20.04 52.12
C ASP A 440 -2.17 19.33 53.39
N VAL A 441 -3.04 18.32 53.19
CA VAL A 441 -3.60 17.45 54.24
C VAL A 441 -3.69 15.97 53.82
N GLN A 442 -3.70 15.05 54.79
CA GLN A 442 -3.87 13.61 54.57
C GLN A 442 -4.81 12.99 55.58
N GLY A 443 -5.66 12.05 55.15
CA GLY A 443 -6.62 11.36 56.01
C GLY A 443 -5.96 10.46 57.05
N LEU A 444 -6.65 10.30 58.19
CA LEU A 444 -6.28 9.34 59.24
C LEU A 444 -7.13 8.06 59.10
N PRO A 445 -6.54 6.87 59.33
CA PRO A 445 -7.28 5.61 59.33
C PRO A 445 -8.19 5.53 60.57
N SER A 446 -9.36 4.90 60.40
CA SER A 446 -10.34 4.69 61.48
C SER A 446 -9.88 3.69 62.55
N LYS A 447 -8.89 2.85 62.25
CA LYS A 447 -8.30 1.85 63.16
C LYS A 447 -6.77 1.79 63.00
N VAL A 448 -6.06 1.71 64.13
CA VAL A 448 -4.60 1.53 64.17
C VAL A 448 -4.26 0.04 64.15
N GLU A 449 -3.50 -0.41 63.16
CA GLU A 449 -3.07 -1.80 63.00
C GLU A 449 -1.56 -1.92 63.01
N LYS A 450 -1.02 -2.92 63.72
CA LYS A 450 0.42 -3.22 63.77
C LYS A 450 0.79 -4.14 62.61
N LEU A 451 1.75 -3.73 61.80
CA LEU A 451 2.13 -4.35 60.53
C LEU A 451 3.63 -4.60 60.47
N SER A 452 4.05 -5.41 59.50
CA SER A 452 5.45 -5.66 59.19
C SER A 452 5.64 -5.76 57.68
N GLY A 453 6.54 -4.96 57.12
CA GLY A 453 6.78 -4.87 55.68
C GLY A 453 8.25 -5.00 55.30
N VAL A 454 8.48 -5.24 54.02
CA VAL A 454 9.81 -5.37 53.41
C VAL A 454 10.15 -4.05 52.70
N ALA A 455 11.30 -3.47 53.03
CA ALA A 455 11.82 -2.29 52.34
C ALA A 455 12.02 -2.56 50.83
N VAL A 456 11.40 -1.79 49.95
CA VAL A 456 11.46 -2.04 48.49
C VAL A 456 12.43 -1.12 47.74
N ASN A 457 12.76 0.03 48.32
CA ASN A 457 13.73 0.99 47.78
C ASN A 457 15.15 0.74 48.31
N SER A 458 16.16 1.19 47.56
CA SER A 458 17.59 0.97 47.87
C SER A 458 17.95 1.38 49.29
N LYS A 459 17.38 2.49 49.76
CA LYS A 459 17.47 3.03 51.13
C LYS A 459 16.09 3.58 51.54
N VAL A 460 15.57 3.11 52.67
CA VAL A 460 14.28 3.51 53.26
C VAL A 460 14.53 4.24 54.57
N HIS A 461 13.95 5.41 54.74
CA HIS A 461 14.16 6.29 55.88
C HIS A 461 13.00 6.24 56.88
N VAL A 462 13.31 6.46 58.16
CA VAL A 462 12.35 6.72 59.22
C VAL A 462 12.51 8.19 59.62
N TYR A 463 11.48 9.00 59.36
CA TYR A 463 11.51 10.46 59.50
C TYR A 463 10.94 10.93 60.85
N GLN A 464 11.31 12.13 61.30
CA GLN A 464 10.79 12.75 62.54
C GLN A 464 9.33 13.20 62.43
N GLY A 465 8.86 13.53 61.23
CA GLY A 465 7.47 13.86 60.92
C GLY A 465 6.99 13.10 59.68
N PRO A 466 5.68 13.08 59.40
CA PRO A 466 5.10 12.44 58.22
C PRO A 466 5.28 13.29 56.95
N THR A 467 6.52 13.72 56.71
CA THR A 467 6.98 14.43 55.51
C THR A 467 8.43 14.03 55.24
N LYS A 468 8.81 13.99 53.96
CA LYS A 468 10.20 13.70 53.57
C LYS A 468 11.15 14.86 53.85
N ASP A 469 10.63 16.04 54.10
CA ASP A 469 11.40 17.24 54.47
C ASP A 469 11.83 17.22 55.95
N ALA A 470 11.23 16.32 56.75
CA ALA A 470 11.60 16.17 58.15
C ALA A 470 12.98 15.50 58.29
N SER A 471 13.65 15.78 59.39
CA SER A 471 14.94 15.14 59.71
C SER A 471 14.79 13.61 59.87
N VAL A 472 15.83 12.86 59.49
CA VAL A 472 15.82 11.38 59.50
C VAL A 472 16.30 10.84 60.85
N HIS A 473 15.54 9.93 61.46
CA HIS A 473 15.97 9.17 62.63
C HIS A 473 16.89 7.99 62.28
N LYS A 474 16.55 7.21 61.24
CA LYS A 474 17.29 5.98 60.86
C LYS A 474 17.03 5.59 59.40
N SER A 475 17.91 4.78 58.80
CA SER A 475 17.77 4.26 57.42
C SER A 475 17.97 2.74 57.32
N TYR A 476 17.32 2.09 56.35
CA TYR A 476 17.35 0.64 56.12
C TYR A 476 17.53 0.31 54.64
N LEU A 477 18.31 -0.74 54.33
CA LEU A 477 18.53 -1.18 52.94
C LEU A 477 17.37 -2.01 52.39
N LYS A 478 17.21 -2.03 51.05
CA LYS A 478 16.23 -2.89 50.34
C LYS A 478 16.26 -4.35 50.82
N GLY A 479 15.07 -4.89 51.07
CA GLY A 479 14.84 -6.24 51.57
C GLY A 479 14.85 -6.37 53.10
N SER A 480 15.06 -5.27 53.84
CA SER A 480 14.99 -5.28 55.31
C SER A 480 13.54 -5.33 55.80
N ILE A 481 13.27 -6.07 56.88
CA ILE A 481 11.94 -6.14 57.49
C ILE A 481 11.80 -5.01 58.50
N LEU A 482 10.72 -4.23 58.37
CA LEU A 482 10.39 -3.07 59.18
C LEU A 482 9.06 -3.30 59.90
N LYS A 483 8.98 -2.93 61.18
CA LYS A 483 7.74 -2.99 61.98
C LYS A 483 7.20 -1.57 62.14
N TYR A 484 5.91 -1.41 61.89
CA TYR A 484 5.24 -0.12 61.90
C TYR A 484 3.73 -0.30 62.15
N GLU A 485 3.00 0.78 62.31
CA GLU A 485 1.54 0.77 62.45
C GLU A 485 0.87 1.78 61.52
N THR A 486 -0.40 1.56 61.18
CA THR A 486 -1.17 2.48 60.33
C THR A 486 -1.24 3.87 60.96
N PHE A 487 -1.06 4.92 60.15
CA PHE A 487 -1.03 6.30 60.64
C PHE A 487 -1.76 7.30 59.74
N SER A 488 -1.39 7.41 58.47
CA SER A 488 -2.14 8.20 57.47
C SER A 488 -2.18 7.44 56.15
N ASP A 489 -2.85 7.98 55.14
CA ASP A 489 -2.88 7.36 53.81
C ASP A 489 -1.48 7.17 53.21
N GLY A 490 -0.59 8.15 53.39
CA GLY A 490 0.78 8.13 52.84
C GLY A 490 1.87 7.61 53.78
N TRP A 491 1.59 7.49 55.08
CA TRP A 491 2.62 7.20 56.08
C TRP A 491 2.20 6.12 57.09
N TYR A 492 3.16 5.29 57.46
CA TYR A 492 3.11 4.45 58.65
C TYR A 492 3.85 5.12 59.80
N ARG A 493 3.41 4.88 61.04
CA ARG A 493 4.15 5.27 62.25
C ARG A 493 5.05 4.10 62.67
N ALA A 494 6.32 4.37 62.94
CA ALA A 494 7.30 3.38 63.31
C ALA A 494 8.01 3.77 64.60
N PHE A 495 8.40 2.77 65.39
CA PHE A 495 9.24 2.98 66.57
C PHE A 495 10.65 2.50 66.27
N VAL A 496 11.61 3.42 66.33
CA VAL A 496 13.03 3.14 66.12
C VAL A 496 13.84 3.46 67.36
N TYR A 497 14.93 2.74 67.55
CA TYR A 497 15.90 3.04 68.59
C TYR A 497 17.09 3.79 67.98
N VAL A 498 17.34 4.99 68.50
CA VAL A 498 18.50 5.84 68.17
C VAL A 498 19.28 6.03 69.46
N ASN A 499 20.54 5.57 69.49
CA ASN A 499 21.40 5.58 70.68
C ASN A 499 20.72 4.98 71.93
N GLY A 500 20.07 3.83 71.77
CA GLY A 500 19.36 3.13 72.87
C GLY A 500 18.01 3.73 73.28
N LYS A 501 17.67 4.95 72.85
CA LYS A 501 16.39 5.60 73.18
C LYS A 501 15.33 5.34 72.10
N ARG A 502 14.12 4.95 72.52
CA ARG A 502 12.96 4.78 71.64
C ARG A 502 12.50 6.14 71.14
N LYS A 503 12.39 6.28 69.82
CA LYS A 503 11.87 7.46 69.12
C LYS A 503 10.70 7.04 68.23
N THR A 504 9.67 7.88 68.21
CA THR A 504 8.57 7.77 67.25
C THR A 504 9.02 8.42 65.95
N GLY A 505 8.85 7.72 64.83
CA GLY A 505 9.08 8.28 63.51
C GLY A 505 8.09 7.75 62.48
N TYR A 506 8.29 8.12 61.22
CA TYR A 506 7.33 7.88 60.15
C TYR A 506 8.01 7.29 58.92
N ILE A 507 7.38 6.30 58.28
CA ILE A 507 7.86 5.61 57.08
C ILE A 507 6.84 5.83 55.98
N ALA A 508 7.27 6.23 54.78
CA ALA A 508 6.36 6.35 53.65
C ALA A 508 5.83 4.96 53.26
N LYS A 509 4.52 4.81 53.06
CA LYS A 509 3.94 3.49 52.70
C LYS A 509 4.54 2.92 51.42
N THR A 510 4.87 3.78 50.46
CA THR A 510 5.50 3.40 49.19
C THR A 510 6.90 2.80 49.33
N ASP A 511 7.54 2.96 50.48
CA ASP A 511 8.88 2.44 50.73
C ASP A 511 8.88 0.99 51.24
N VAL A 512 7.71 0.42 51.56
CA VAL A 512 7.56 -0.92 52.15
C VAL A 512 6.42 -1.71 51.51
N ILE A 513 6.59 -3.03 51.37
CA ILE A 513 5.52 -3.97 50.92
C ILE A 513 5.31 -5.05 51.97
N GLU A 514 4.05 -5.32 52.32
CA GLU A 514 3.69 -6.36 53.28
C GLU A 514 3.70 -7.76 52.64
N PRO A 515 4.30 -8.77 53.29
CA PRO A 515 4.18 -10.16 52.87
C PRO A 515 2.74 -10.67 52.89
N THR A 516 2.44 -11.63 52.02
CA THR A 516 1.17 -12.36 52.05
C THR A 516 0.91 -12.99 53.42
N THR A 517 -0.30 -12.82 53.93
CA THR A 517 -0.72 -13.33 55.25
C THR A 517 -1.00 -14.83 55.25
N ASN A 518 -1.26 -15.43 54.08
CA ASN A 518 -1.54 -16.85 53.89
C ASN A 518 -0.53 -17.49 52.91
N PRO A 519 0.72 -17.75 53.34
CA PRO A 519 1.75 -18.32 52.48
C PRO A 519 1.39 -19.74 52.03
N LYS A 520 1.33 -19.98 50.72
CA LYS A 520 1.11 -21.31 50.11
C LYS A 520 2.45 -21.97 49.83
N THR A 521 2.62 -23.22 50.26
CA THR A 521 3.78 -24.04 49.92
C THR A 521 3.66 -24.54 48.48
N LEU A 522 4.71 -24.30 47.68
CA LEU A 522 4.82 -24.70 46.28
C LEU A 522 6.03 -25.62 46.08
N ASN A 523 5.86 -26.64 45.24
CA ASN A 523 6.95 -27.47 44.74
C ASN A 523 7.15 -27.12 43.26
N GLY A 524 8.26 -26.43 42.96
CA GLY A 524 8.57 -25.98 41.61
C GLY A 524 9.95 -26.41 41.13
N ILE A 525 10.24 -26.08 39.89
CA ILE A 525 11.47 -26.45 39.19
C ILE A 525 12.23 -25.17 38.86
N ALA A 526 13.54 -25.15 39.14
CA ALA A 526 14.43 -24.08 38.72
C ALA A 526 14.48 -23.97 37.19
N ILE A 527 14.18 -22.80 36.61
CA ILE A 527 14.20 -22.62 35.14
C ILE A 527 15.41 -21.81 34.63
N LYS A 528 16.18 -21.17 35.52
CA LYS A 528 17.42 -20.43 35.15
C LYS A 528 18.68 -21.18 35.54
N HIS A 529 19.77 -20.94 34.80
CA HIS A 529 21.05 -21.61 35.01
C HIS A 529 22.15 -20.61 35.45
N PRO A 530 22.45 -20.44 36.75
CA PRO A 530 21.77 -21.03 37.92
C PRO A 530 20.62 -20.17 38.49
N THR A 531 19.63 -20.81 39.12
CA THR A 531 18.62 -20.15 39.97
C THR A 531 19.24 -19.88 41.35
N LYS A 532 19.18 -18.62 41.81
CA LYS A 532 19.88 -18.16 43.03
C LYS A 532 18.89 -17.94 44.19
N VAL A 533 19.35 -18.25 45.41
CA VAL A 533 18.65 -17.97 46.67
C VAL A 533 19.41 -16.91 47.45
N TYR A 534 18.74 -15.85 47.86
CA TYR A 534 19.32 -14.65 48.46
C TYR A 534 18.97 -14.52 49.95
N ALA A 535 19.79 -13.79 50.71
CA ALA A 535 19.57 -13.58 52.15
C ALA A 535 18.38 -12.67 52.48
N LYS A 536 17.98 -11.82 51.52
CA LYS A 536 16.82 -10.92 51.56
C LYS A 536 16.17 -10.94 50.18
N ALA A 537 14.95 -10.42 50.05
CA ALA A 537 14.26 -10.23 48.77
C ALA A 537 14.92 -9.11 47.92
N ASN A 538 16.19 -9.30 47.57
CA ASN A 538 17.01 -8.36 46.82
C ASN A 538 18.15 -9.14 46.13
N LYS A 539 18.28 -9.02 44.80
CA LYS A 539 19.31 -9.73 44.03
C LYS A 539 20.74 -9.26 44.33
N ASN A 540 20.89 -8.08 44.94
CA ASN A 540 22.18 -7.46 45.22
C ASN A 540 22.72 -7.76 46.63
N VAL A 541 22.01 -8.57 47.42
CA VAL A 541 22.50 -9.01 48.74
C VAL A 541 23.20 -10.36 48.66
N LYS A 542 23.87 -10.74 49.76
CA LYS A 542 24.54 -12.03 49.90
C LYS A 542 23.69 -13.19 49.36
N GLN A 543 24.23 -13.86 48.35
CA GLN A 543 23.70 -15.13 47.87
C GLN A 543 23.96 -16.21 48.93
N LEU A 544 22.92 -16.94 49.28
CA LEU A 544 23.01 -18.03 50.25
C LEU A 544 23.29 -19.37 49.57
N LYS A 545 22.66 -19.63 48.41
CA LYS A 545 22.78 -20.90 47.67
C LYS A 545 22.41 -20.70 46.19
N SER A 546 22.87 -21.59 45.31
CA SER A 546 22.44 -21.66 43.91
C SER A 546 22.06 -23.08 43.52
N TYR A 547 21.14 -23.19 42.56
CA TYR A 547 20.61 -24.44 42.03
C TYR A 547 20.72 -24.44 40.51
N ARG A 548 21.03 -25.61 39.91
CA ARG A 548 21.05 -25.76 38.45
C ARG A 548 19.62 -25.76 37.91
N ALA A 549 19.42 -25.31 36.67
CA ALA A 549 18.13 -25.44 35.98
C ALA A 549 17.68 -26.92 35.98
N GLY A 550 16.40 -27.18 36.25
CA GLY A 550 15.84 -28.51 36.47
C GLY A 550 15.80 -28.98 37.93
N SER A 551 16.43 -28.27 38.88
CA SER A 551 16.39 -28.65 40.30
C SER A 551 14.99 -28.48 40.90
N ASN A 552 14.53 -29.46 41.69
CA ASN A 552 13.31 -29.33 42.48
C ASN A 552 13.54 -28.40 43.68
N LEU A 553 12.64 -27.43 43.85
CA LEU A 553 12.71 -26.40 44.89
C LEU A 553 11.39 -26.34 45.63
N LYS A 554 11.47 -26.29 46.96
CA LYS A 554 10.33 -26.05 47.86
C LYS A 554 10.39 -24.62 48.39
N TYR A 555 9.34 -23.85 48.13
CA TYR A 555 9.24 -22.44 48.51
C TYR A 555 7.80 -22.04 48.79
N GLU A 556 7.61 -20.92 49.48
CA GLU A 556 6.32 -20.38 49.90
C GLU A 556 6.07 -19.03 49.23
N THR A 557 4.80 -18.69 48.97
CA THR A 557 4.41 -17.33 48.56
C THR A 557 4.84 -16.31 49.62
N PHE A 558 5.36 -15.15 49.18
CA PHE A 558 5.90 -14.13 50.10
C PHE A 558 5.47 -12.72 49.71
N ILE A 559 6.21 -12.02 48.84
CA ILE A 559 5.79 -10.74 48.25
C ILE A 559 5.77 -10.90 46.74
N ASP A 560 5.16 -9.95 46.03
CA ASP A 560 5.19 -9.99 44.58
C ASP A 560 6.63 -10.05 44.04
N GLY A 561 6.84 -10.90 43.03
CA GLY A 561 8.14 -11.19 42.45
C GLY A 561 9.10 -12.05 43.30
N TRP A 562 8.77 -12.40 44.54
CA TRP A 562 9.66 -13.17 45.43
C TRP A 562 8.94 -14.27 46.23
N TYR A 563 9.56 -15.44 46.25
CA TYR A 563 9.19 -16.55 47.12
C TYR A 563 10.15 -16.68 48.29
N LYS A 564 9.64 -17.19 49.42
CA LYS A 564 10.43 -17.53 50.60
C LYS A 564 10.81 -19.01 50.52
N ALA A 565 12.09 -19.31 50.43
CA ALA A 565 12.59 -20.67 50.33
C ALA A 565 13.22 -21.13 51.65
N THR A 566 12.93 -22.38 52.01
CA THR A 566 13.68 -23.07 53.06
C THR A 566 14.93 -23.69 52.44
N ILE A 567 16.11 -23.27 52.89
CA ILE A 567 17.39 -23.86 52.47
C ILE A 567 18.13 -24.45 53.66
N TYR A 568 19.03 -25.40 53.39
CA TYR A 568 19.94 -25.96 54.38
C TYR A 568 21.37 -25.54 54.03
N LEU A 569 22.04 -24.87 54.98
CA LEU A 569 23.46 -24.51 54.93
C LEU A 569 24.15 -25.19 56.11
N ASN A 570 25.13 -26.07 55.84
CA ASN A 570 25.85 -26.86 56.85
C ASN A 570 24.90 -27.59 57.82
N GLY A 571 23.86 -28.26 57.30
CA GLY A 571 22.86 -28.98 58.10
C GLY A 571 21.83 -28.10 58.83
N LYS A 572 22.04 -26.78 58.94
CA LYS A 572 21.12 -25.87 59.62
C LYS A 572 20.10 -25.27 58.65
N LYS A 573 18.81 -25.35 59.01
CA LYS A 573 17.70 -24.71 58.28
C LYS A 573 17.86 -23.19 58.32
N ARG A 574 17.79 -22.54 57.15
CA ARG A 574 17.78 -21.09 57.01
C ARG A 574 16.70 -20.66 56.02
N THR A 575 16.16 -19.48 56.26
CA THR A 575 15.27 -18.80 55.32
C THR A 575 16.10 -18.09 54.26
N GLY A 576 15.77 -18.32 52.99
CA GLY A 576 16.27 -17.53 51.87
C GLY A 576 15.12 -17.07 50.98
N TYR A 577 15.43 -16.29 49.95
CA TYR A 577 14.44 -15.71 49.04
C TYR A 577 14.81 -16.01 47.59
N ILE A 578 13.84 -16.46 46.80
CA ILE A 578 14.00 -16.83 45.38
C ILE A 578 13.12 -15.92 44.54
N HIS A 579 13.62 -15.44 43.41
CA HIS A 579 12.82 -14.61 42.51
C HIS A 579 11.79 -15.48 41.76
N ALA A 580 10.54 -15.03 41.64
CA ALA A 580 9.46 -15.83 41.08
C ALA A 580 9.74 -16.30 39.64
N ASN A 581 10.27 -15.41 38.79
CA ASN A 581 10.64 -15.73 37.40
C ASN A 581 11.82 -16.71 37.24
N ASP A 582 12.38 -17.22 38.34
CA ASP A 582 13.49 -18.18 38.30
C ASP A 582 13.01 -19.62 38.58
N VAL A 583 11.70 -19.84 38.80
CA VAL A 583 11.07 -21.13 39.11
C VAL A 583 9.73 -21.31 38.39
N TYR A 584 9.34 -22.56 38.11
CA TYR A 584 8.07 -22.92 37.45
C TYR A 584 7.35 -24.07 38.18
N GLN A 585 6.02 -24.06 38.23
CA GLN A 585 5.21 -25.10 38.87
C GLN A 585 4.53 -26.00 37.81
N PRO A 586 4.85 -27.31 37.71
CA PRO A 586 4.26 -28.21 36.72
C PRO A 586 2.78 -28.51 36.95
N THR A 587 2.01 -28.70 35.87
CA THR A 587 0.63 -29.23 35.85
C THR A 587 0.56 -30.63 35.21
N ASP A 588 -0.64 -31.25 35.15
CA ASP A 588 -0.87 -32.64 34.73
C ASP A 588 -0.24 -33.04 33.37
N SER A 589 0.30 -34.28 33.30
CA SER A 589 1.09 -34.75 32.16
C SER A 589 0.33 -35.73 31.23
N LYS A 590 0.13 -35.37 29.95
CA LYS A 590 -0.41 -36.22 28.87
C LYS A 590 0.72 -36.81 28.03
N LYS A 591 0.69 -38.13 27.74
CA LYS A 591 1.66 -38.81 26.85
C LYS A 591 1.37 -38.49 25.38
N LEU A 592 2.42 -38.18 24.60
CA LEU A 592 2.35 -37.79 23.19
C LEU A 592 3.49 -38.46 22.39
N GLU A 593 3.28 -38.58 21.08
CA GLU A 593 4.30 -38.98 20.10
C GLU A 593 4.32 -37.95 18.96
N GLY A 594 5.51 -37.60 18.48
CA GLY A 594 5.67 -36.67 17.37
C GLY A 594 6.99 -36.81 16.63
N VAL A 595 7.08 -36.12 15.52
CA VAL A 595 8.18 -36.17 14.56
C VAL A 595 9.06 -34.95 14.73
N ALA A 596 10.37 -35.14 14.81
CA ALA A 596 11.36 -34.06 14.78
C ALA A 596 11.31 -33.31 13.44
N VAL A 597 10.88 -32.04 13.43
CA VAL A 597 10.74 -31.25 12.18
C VAL A 597 11.97 -30.39 11.86
N LYS A 598 12.90 -30.24 12.82
CA LYS A 598 14.19 -29.53 12.67
C LYS A 598 15.39 -30.49 12.69
N ALA A 599 16.55 -30.03 12.23
CA ALA A 599 17.80 -30.78 12.29
C ALA A 599 18.94 -29.93 12.90
N PRO A 600 19.57 -30.38 13.99
CA PRO A 600 19.12 -31.41 14.93
C PRO A 600 18.00 -30.92 15.88
N VAL A 601 17.18 -31.83 16.39
CA VAL A 601 16.32 -31.61 17.56
C VAL A 601 17.06 -32.12 18.80
N HIS A 602 17.17 -31.28 19.83
CA HIS A 602 17.88 -31.61 21.05
C HIS A 602 16.91 -31.95 22.19
N VAL A 603 17.26 -32.98 22.95
CA VAL A 603 16.74 -33.22 24.29
C VAL A 603 17.74 -32.62 25.29
N TYR A 604 17.28 -31.65 26.04
CA TYR A 604 18.06 -30.86 26.97
C TYR A 604 17.97 -31.39 28.41
N GLU A 605 18.98 -31.10 29.22
CA GLU A 605 19.00 -31.45 30.65
C GLU A 605 17.95 -30.69 31.46
N GLY A 606 17.65 -29.45 31.09
CA GLY A 606 16.55 -28.65 31.64
C GLY A 606 15.65 -28.09 30.52
N PRO A 607 14.47 -27.55 30.86
CA PRO A 607 13.55 -26.93 29.91
C PRO A 607 14.04 -25.54 29.43
N THR A 608 15.28 -25.50 28.96
CA THR A 608 15.93 -24.31 28.40
C THR A 608 17.02 -24.73 27.43
N ARG A 609 17.11 -24.04 26.28
CA ARG A 609 18.12 -24.30 25.26
C ARG A 609 19.55 -24.00 25.73
N ALA A 610 19.71 -23.22 26.81
CA ALA A 610 21.00 -22.94 27.44
C ALA A 610 21.54 -24.12 28.28
N SER A 611 20.70 -25.09 28.63
CA SER A 611 21.16 -26.28 29.36
C SER A 611 21.88 -27.25 28.41
N LYS A 612 22.68 -28.14 28.98
CA LYS A 612 23.44 -29.11 28.20
C LYS A 612 22.49 -30.02 27.41
N ALA A 613 22.72 -30.13 26.10
CA ALA A 613 22.04 -31.13 25.28
C ALA A 613 22.47 -32.53 25.75
N ARG A 614 21.52 -33.34 26.22
CA ARG A 614 21.77 -34.74 26.63
C ARG A 614 21.80 -35.68 25.43
N LYS A 615 20.96 -35.42 24.43
CA LYS A 615 20.84 -36.24 23.22
C LYS A 615 20.31 -35.39 22.07
N SER A 616 20.71 -35.73 20.85
CA SER A 616 20.29 -35.05 19.63
C SER A 616 19.66 -36.06 18.68
N TYR A 617 18.65 -35.62 17.95
CA TYR A 617 17.88 -36.42 17.01
C TYR A 617 17.88 -35.71 15.65
N SER A 618 18.06 -36.47 14.58
CA SER A 618 17.95 -35.94 13.23
C SER A 618 16.50 -35.62 12.87
N LYS A 619 16.30 -34.70 11.91
CA LYS A 619 14.97 -34.44 11.34
C LYS A 619 14.33 -35.74 10.85
N GLY A 620 13.05 -35.92 11.16
CA GLY A 620 12.26 -37.12 10.91
C GLY A 620 12.24 -38.11 12.07
N SER A 621 13.09 -37.98 13.08
CA SER A 621 13.09 -38.90 14.23
C SER A 621 11.73 -38.90 14.94
N ILE A 622 11.19 -40.08 15.24
CA ILE A 622 9.96 -40.23 16.02
C ILE A 622 10.32 -40.21 17.50
N LEU A 623 9.72 -39.29 18.25
CA LEU A 623 10.04 -39.00 19.64
C LEU A 623 8.78 -39.16 20.51
N LYS A 624 8.95 -39.84 21.65
CA LYS A 624 7.91 -40.01 22.67
C LYS A 624 8.19 -39.06 23.83
N TYR A 625 7.19 -38.27 24.21
CA TYR A 625 7.30 -37.26 25.26
C TYR A 625 5.94 -37.06 25.96
N ARG A 626 5.91 -36.20 26.97
CA ARG A 626 4.68 -35.81 27.67
C ARG A 626 4.60 -34.30 27.85
N THR A 627 3.39 -33.77 27.99
CA THR A 627 3.17 -32.36 28.35
C THR A 627 3.91 -32.06 29.66
N PHE A 628 4.48 -30.86 29.75
CA PHE A 628 5.28 -30.45 30.91
C PHE A 628 5.10 -28.97 31.23
N MET A 629 5.46 -28.09 30.32
CA MET A 629 5.16 -26.66 30.43
C MET A 629 4.99 -26.04 29.05
N GLU A 630 4.46 -24.82 28.99
CA GLU A 630 4.39 -24.09 27.74
C GLU A 630 5.77 -24.01 27.07
N GLY A 631 5.81 -24.33 25.77
CA GLY A 631 7.05 -24.36 24.99
C GLY A 631 7.94 -25.58 25.17
N TRP A 632 7.69 -26.46 26.16
CA TRP A 632 8.56 -27.59 26.49
C TRP A 632 7.80 -28.87 26.84
N TYR A 633 8.16 -29.96 26.16
CA TYR A 633 7.76 -31.31 26.50
C TYR A 633 8.84 -32.02 27.32
N GLN A 634 8.44 -32.94 28.18
CA GLN A 634 9.37 -33.81 28.89
C GLN A 634 9.51 -35.15 28.16
N ALA A 635 10.74 -35.53 27.83
CA ALA A 635 11.07 -36.76 27.12
C ALA A 635 11.84 -37.72 28.03
N THR A 636 11.63 -39.01 27.85
CA THR A 636 12.49 -40.04 28.44
C THR A 636 13.55 -40.42 27.43
N ILE A 637 14.82 -40.27 27.78
CA ILE A 637 15.96 -40.70 26.96
C ILE A 637 16.65 -41.88 27.61
N TYR A 638 17.27 -42.72 26.78
CA TYR A 638 18.10 -43.82 27.23
C TYR A 638 19.55 -43.50 26.87
N LYS A 639 20.41 -43.51 27.88
CA LYS A 639 21.87 -43.36 27.76
C LYS A 639 22.53 -44.52 28.49
N ASN A 640 23.31 -45.33 27.77
CA ASN A 640 23.97 -46.54 28.30
C ASN A 640 22.99 -47.48 29.07
N GLY A 641 21.76 -47.66 28.55
CA GLY A 641 20.74 -48.52 29.17
C GLY A 641 20.00 -47.91 30.37
N LYS A 642 20.43 -46.75 30.91
CA LYS A 642 19.73 -46.07 32.01
C LYS A 642 18.70 -45.06 31.48
N LYS A 643 17.51 -45.06 32.09
CA LYS A 643 16.46 -44.07 31.83
C LYS A 643 16.86 -42.74 32.46
N GLU A 644 16.93 -41.69 31.65
CA GLU A 644 17.10 -40.32 32.10
C GLU A 644 15.92 -39.47 31.60
N THR A 645 15.60 -38.43 32.38
CA THR A 645 14.62 -37.41 32.00
C THR A 645 15.32 -36.26 31.29
N GLY A 646 14.73 -35.79 30.19
CA GLY A 646 15.15 -34.56 29.52
C GLY A 646 13.96 -33.80 28.94
N TYR A 647 14.25 -32.70 28.25
CA TYR A 647 13.23 -31.75 27.79
C TYR A 647 13.42 -31.40 26.31
N ILE A 648 12.34 -31.38 25.54
CA ILE A 648 12.31 -31.05 24.11
C ILE A 648 11.48 -29.79 23.92
N ALA A 649 11.93 -28.85 23.11
CA ALA A 649 11.10 -27.69 22.76
C ALA A 649 9.91 -28.14 21.91
N SER A 650 8.69 -27.72 22.27
CA SER A 650 7.47 -28.16 21.56
C SER A 650 7.47 -27.75 20.08
N SER A 651 8.08 -26.62 19.74
CA SER A 651 8.25 -26.13 18.36
C SER A 651 9.27 -26.92 17.50
N ASP A 652 9.94 -27.91 18.09
CA ASP A 652 10.90 -28.75 17.36
C ASP A 652 10.26 -30.09 16.92
N VAL A 653 9.02 -30.37 17.31
CA VAL A 653 8.29 -31.62 17.02
C VAL A 653 6.87 -31.36 16.50
N GLU A 654 6.38 -32.22 15.61
CA GLU A 654 5.02 -32.17 15.05
C GLU A 654 4.29 -33.50 15.28
N GLN A 655 3.02 -33.45 15.67
CA GLN A 655 2.23 -34.64 15.96
C GLN A 655 1.49 -35.13 14.70
N PRO A 656 1.36 -36.45 14.48
CA PRO A 656 0.52 -37.00 13.42
C PRO A 656 -0.93 -36.52 13.51
N THR A 657 -1.62 -36.45 12.37
CA THR A 657 -3.07 -36.25 12.32
C THR A 657 -3.80 -37.37 13.07
N ASP A 658 -4.81 -37.01 13.87
CA ASP A 658 -5.65 -37.97 14.58
C ASP A 658 -6.57 -38.76 13.64
N ASN A 659 -6.82 -38.27 12.41
CA ASN A 659 -7.73 -38.86 11.43
C ASN A 659 -7.02 -39.13 10.08
N PRO A 660 -6.27 -40.24 9.93
CA PRO A 660 -5.58 -40.57 8.68
C PRO A 660 -6.53 -41.02 7.57
N LYS A 661 -6.38 -40.45 6.35
CA LYS A 661 -7.15 -40.83 5.14
C LYS A 661 -6.31 -41.68 4.19
N SER A 662 -6.85 -42.80 3.70
CA SER A 662 -6.20 -43.66 2.69
C SER A 662 -6.30 -43.04 1.28
N LEU A 663 -5.20 -43.06 0.54
CA LEU A 663 -5.04 -42.43 -0.78
C LEU A 663 -4.25 -43.34 -1.72
N GLU A 664 -4.49 -43.18 -3.02
CA GLU A 664 -3.66 -43.73 -4.09
C GLU A 664 -3.12 -42.61 -4.99
N GLY A 665 -1.87 -42.72 -5.43
CA GLY A 665 -1.24 -41.70 -6.26
C GLY A 665 -0.05 -42.19 -7.07
N ILE A 666 0.25 -41.44 -8.12
CA ILE A 666 1.31 -41.69 -9.09
C ILE A 666 2.57 -40.94 -8.67
N SER A 667 3.69 -41.67 -8.62
CA SER A 667 5.02 -41.08 -8.40
C SER A 667 5.41 -40.09 -9.50
N LEU A 668 5.80 -38.88 -9.11
CA LEU A 668 6.11 -37.78 -10.02
C LEU A 668 7.61 -37.65 -10.35
N ASN A 669 8.50 -38.16 -9.50
CA ASN A 669 9.94 -37.99 -9.67
C ASN A 669 10.58 -39.20 -10.37
N GLN A 670 11.72 -39.00 -11.04
CA GLN A 670 12.48 -40.09 -11.69
C GLN A 670 12.70 -41.28 -10.75
N LYS A 671 12.94 -41.01 -9.47
CA LYS A 671 12.80 -41.94 -8.35
C LYS A 671 12.04 -41.25 -7.22
N THR A 672 10.82 -41.70 -6.93
CA THR A 672 10.10 -41.34 -5.70
C THR A 672 10.50 -42.33 -4.61
N HIS A 673 11.10 -41.81 -3.54
CA HIS A 673 11.58 -42.61 -2.42
C HIS A 673 10.51 -42.76 -1.35
N VAL A 674 10.40 -43.97 -0.79
CA VAL A 674 9.72 -44.22 0.47
C VAL A 674 10.78 -44.29 1.55
N TYR A 675 10.79 -43.30 2.42
CA TYR A 675 11.83 -43.06 3.42
C TYR A 675 11.55 -43.81 4.72
N SER A 676 12.62 -44.15 5.46
CA SER A 676 12.49 -44.83 6.76
C SER A 676 11.90 -43.95 7.86
N THR A 677 12.06 -42.63 7.74
CA THR A 677 11.46 -41.62 8.59
C THR A 677 10.96 -40.45 7.72
N PRO A 678 10.05 -39.58 8.19
CA PRO A 678 9.55 -38.41 7.44
C PRO A 678 10.62 -37.31 7.29
N SER A 679 11.68 -37.64 6.53
CA SER A 679 12.81 -36.79 6.21
C SER A 679 13.48 -37.30 4.95
N LYS A 680 13.70 -36.41 3.96
CA LYS A 680 14.38 -36.74 2.71
C LYS A 680 15.85 -37.14 2.90
N ASN A 681 16.43 -36.83 4.06
CA ASN A 681 17.79 -37.24 4.44
C ASN A 681 17.84 -38.62 5.11
N SER A 682 16.68 -39.24 5.38
CA SER A 682 16.66 -40.59 5.98
C SER A 682 16.85 -41.67 4.92
N LYS A 683 17.17 -42.89 5.37
CA LYS A 683 17.43 -44.01 4.45
C LYS A 683 16.18 -44.33 3.62
N PRO A 684 16.27 -44.33 2.28
CA PRO A 684 15.19 -44.87 1.44
C PRO A 684 15.01 -46.37 1.73
N LEU A 685 13.80 -46.77 2.10
CA LEU A 685 13.42 -48.18 2.25
C LEU A 685 13.16 -48.83 0.89
N LYS A 686 12.51 -48.07 0.00
CA LYS A 686 12.17 -48.49 -1.36
C LYS A 686 12.08 -47.27 -2.26
N SER A 687 12.27 -47.46 -3.56
CA SER A 687 12.16 -46.39 -4.55
C SER A 687 11.32 -46.85 -5.72
N TYR A 688 10.58 -45.94 -6.31
CA TYR A 688 9.67 -46.20 -7.42
C TYR A 688 9.96 -45.24 -8.55
N HIS A 689 9.96 -45.74 -9.78
CA HIS A 689 10.14 -44.91 -10.97
C HIS A 689 8.89 -44.06 -11.22
N ALA A 690 9.07 -42.86 -11.75
CA ALA A 690 7.96 -41.99 -12.16
C ALA A 690 6.88 -42.77 -12.93
N GLY A 691 5.61 -42.59 -12.57
CA GLY A 691 4.49 -43.32 -13.15
C GLY A 691 4.03 -44.53 -12.33
N SER A 692 4.79 -44.96 -11.33
CA SER A 692 4.37 -46.06 -10.43
C SER A 692 3.20 -45.62 -9.54
N LEU A 693 2.19 -46.48 -9.40
CA LEU A 693 1.08 -46.32 -8.46
C LEU A 693 1.52 -46.69 -7.03
N LEU A 694 1.21 -45.82 -6.07
CA LEU A 694 1.56 -45.95 -4.66
C LEU A 694 0.31 -45.78 -3.79
N LYS A 695 0.20 -46.62 -2.74
CA LYS A 695 -0.85 -46.52 -1.72
C LYS A 695 -0.26 -45.97 -0.43
N TYR A 696 -0.90 -44.96 0.16
CA TYR A 696 -0.42 -44.27 1.36
C TYR A 696 -1.58 -43.60 2.11
N GLU A 697 -1.32 -43.08 3.30
CA GLU A 697 -2.29 -42.36 4.12
C GLU A 697 -1.74 -41.03 4.64
N THR A 698 -2.62 -40.09 4.98
CA THR A 698 -2.21 -38.78 5.55
C THR A 698 -1.52 -38.96 6.91
N TYR A 699 -0.45 -38.20 7.19
CA TYR A 699 0.34 -38.36 8.42
C TYR A 699 0.69 -37.05 9.13
N ILE A 700 1.70 -36.32 8.69
CA ILE A 700 2.03 -34.96 9.17
C ILE A 700 2.09 -34.01 7.98
N ASN A 701 2.27 -32.71 8.21
CA ASN A 701 2.40 -31.78 7.09
C ASN A 701 3.53 -32.21 6.14
N ASN A 702 3.20 -32.22 4.84
CA ASN A 702 4.07 -32.61 3.74
C ASN A 702 4.54 -34.07 3.70
N TRP A 703 4.03 -34.94 4.58
CA TRP A 703 4.40 -36.35 4.59
C TRP A 703 3.20 -37.28 4.69
N TYR A 704 3.19 -38.27 3.82
CA TYR A 704 2.28 -39.41 3.88
C TYR A 704 2.99 -40.62 4.50
N ARG A 705 2.20 -41.48 5.15
CA ARG A 705 2.67 -42.77 5.68
C ARG A 705 2.29 -43.87 4.70
N ALA A 706 3.21 -44.77 4.42
CA ALA A 706 3.00 -45.85 3.46
C ALA A 706 3.48 -47.18 4.03
N THR A 707 2.86 -48.28 3.60
CA THR A 707 3.36 -49.62 3.87
C THR A 707 4.16 -50.10 2.67
N VAL A 708 5.41 -50.51 2.88
CA VAL A 708 6.27 -51.12 1.85
C VAL A 708 6.82 -52.46 2.32
N TYR A 709 7.11 -53.34 1.36
CA TYR A 709 7.78 -54.62 1.62
C TYR A 709 9.24 -54.53 1.20
N VAL A 710 10.15 -54.79 2.14
CA VAL A 710 11.60 -54.84 1.95
C VAL A 710 12.08 -56.24 2.33
N ASN A 711 12.62 -56.99 1.37
CA ASN A 711 13.01 -58.40 1.54
C ASN A 711 11.88 -59.26 2.16
N GLY A 712 10.66 -59.14 1.63
CA GLY A 712 9.47 -59.87 2.11
C GLY A 712 8.87 -59.39 3.43
N LYS A 713 9.53 -58.49 4.18
CA LYS A 713 9.02 -57.99 5.47
C LYS A 713 8.30 -56.66 5.31
N LYS A 714 7.10 -56.55 5.90
CA LYS A 714 6.29 -55.32 5.97
C LYS A 714 7.05 -54.26 6.78
N ARG A 715 7.17 -53.04 6.25
CA ARG A 715 7.80 -51.88 6.88
C ARG A 715 6.92 -50.65 6.69
N THR A 716 6.81 -49.85 7.75
CA THR A 716 6.25 -48.49 7.65
C THR A 716 7.31 -47.58 7.04
N GLY A 717 6.93 -46.81 6.03
CA GLY A 717 7.76 -45.79 5.42
C GLY A 717 6.97 -44.51 5.17
N TYR A 718 7.66 -43.49 4.67
CA TYR A 718 7.12 -42.14 4.54
C TYR A 718 7.40 -41.57 3.16
N ILE A 719 6.39 -40.96 2.54
CA ILE A 719 6.45 -40.38 1.20
C ILE A 719 6.28 -38.87 1.35
N TYR A 720 7.14 -38.09 0.72
CA TYR A 720 6.95 -36.65 0.68
C TYR A 720 5.75 -36.34 -0.22
N SER A 721 4.77 -35.59 0.29
CA SER A 721 3.46 -35.46 -0.37
C SER A 721 3.57 -34.89 -1.79
N ALA A 722 4.50 -33.97 -2.04
CA ALA A 722 4.71 -33.38 -3.37
C ALA A 722 5.38 -34.33 -4.38
N ASP A 723 5.83 -35.52 -3.96
CA ASP A 723 6.46 -36.50 -4.85
C ASP A 723 5.44 -37.48 -5.47
N VAL A 724 4.14 -37.32 -5.18
CA VAL A 724 3.02 -38.17 -5.63
C VAL A 724 1.76 -37.34 -5.94
N GLU A 725 0.96 -37.78 -6.92
CA GLU A 725 -0.30 -37.13 -7.30
C GLU A 725 -1.39 -38.15 -7.67
N THR A 726 -2.62 -37.94 -7.20
CA THR A 726 -3.74 -38.83 -7.55
C THR A 726 -4.16 -38.64 -9.02
N PRO A 727 -4.21 -39.73 -9.82
CA PRO A 727 -4.60 -39.64 -11.23
C PRO A 727 -6.08 -39.30 -11.39
N LYS A 728 -6.38 -38.50 -12.43
CA LYS A 728 -7.74 -38.16 -12.81
C LYS A 728 -8.47 -39.40 -13.34
N ALA A 729 -9.80 -39.42 -13.21
CA ALA A 729 -10.63 -40.45 -13.83
C ALA A 729 -10.36 -40.54 -15.34
N ASP A 730 -10.49 -41.74 -15.90
CA ASP A 730 -10.19 -42.00 -17.32
C ASP A 730 -11.07 -41.14 -18.24
N GLY A 731 -10.47 -40.10 -18.82
CA GLY A 731 -11.15 -39.18 -19.74
C GLY A 731 -11.18 -39.68 -21.19
N LYS A 732 -12.05 -39.07 -22.02
CA LYS A 732 -12.14 -39.34 -23.47
C LYS A 732 -10.79 -39.11 -24.17
N ILE A 733 -10.49 -39.95 -25.17
CA ILE A 733 -9.34 -39.75 -26.07
C ILE A 733 -9.58 -38.47 -26.87
N THR A 734 -8.59 -37.59 -26.90
CA THR A 734 -8.57 -36.34 -27.66
C THR A 734 -7.28 -36.24 -28.48
N SER A 735 -7.19 -35.24 -29.35
CA SER A 735 -6.01 -34.95 -30.16
C SER A 735 -5.58 -33.49 -30.04
N GLY A 736 -4.33 -33.23 -30.38
CA GLY A 736 -3.76 -31.89 -30.41
C GLY A 736 -2.41 -31.86 -31.13
N ILE A 737 -1.93 -30.67 -31.42
CA ILE A 737 -0.66 -30.42 -32.12
C ILE A 737 0.49 -30.11 -31.15
N ALA A 738 1.68 -30.58 -31.49
CA ALA A 738 2.93 -30.28 -30.79
C ALA A 738 3.29 -28.77 -30.90
N LYS A 739 3.34 -28.05 -29.78
CA LYS A 739 3.59 -26.60 -29.75
C LYS A 739 5.03 -26.17 -30.03
N ARG A 740 6.00 -27.09 -29.94
CA ARG A 740 7.43 -26.79 -30.09
C ARG A 740 8.18 -27.89 -30.82
N TYR A 741 9.37 -27.56 -31.33
CA TYR A 741 10.19 -28.42 -32.20
C TYR A 741 10.61 -29.78 -31.59
N HIS A 742 10.56 -29.90 -30.26
CA HIS A 742 10.86 -31.14 -29.53
C HIS A 742 9.78 -31.45 -28.49
N THR A 743 8.51 -31.56 -28.91
CA THR A 743 7.47 -32.08 -28.01
C THR A 743 7.78 -33.54 -27.73
N LYS A 744 8.17 -33.82 -26.49
CA LYS A 744 8.65 -35.14 -26.08
C LYS A 744 7.49 -35.93 -25.49
N VAL A 745 7.44 -37.22 -25.83
CA VAL A 745 6.65 -38.21 -25.11
C VAL A 745 7.58 -38.98 -24.19
N TYR A 746 7.29 -38.94 -22.91
CA TYR A 746 8.12 -39.48 -21.85
C TYR A 746 7.60 -40.83 -21.38
N SER A 747 8.49 -41.67 -20.83
CA SER A 747 8.12 -42.98 -20.27
C SER A 747 7.40 -42.88 -18.92
N GLY A 748 7.45 -41.72 -18.26
CA GLY A 748 6.68 -41.39 -17.06
C GLY A 748 6.27 -39.91 -17.08
N PRO A 749 5.37 -39.46 -16.18
CA PRO A 749 4.94 -38.07 -16.07
C PRO A 749 6.01 -37.16 -15.44
N ASN A 750 7.22 -37.17 -16.01
CA ASN A 750 8.36 -36.38 -15.59
C ASN A 750 9.30 -36.12 -16.78
N ASN A 751 9.70 -34.85 -16.97
CA ASN A 751 10.54 -34.43 -18.10
C ASN A 751 11.96 -35.03 -18.11
N ASN A 752 12.43 -35.61 -17.01
CA ASN A 752 13.73 -36.27 -16.89
C ASN A 752 13.67 -37.79 -17.10
N THR A 753 12.46 -38.36 -17.32
CA THR A 753 12.34 -39.78 -17.66
C THR A 753 12.73 -40.01 -19.12
N LYS A 754 12.95 -41.29 -19.48
CA LYS A 754 13.36 -41.67 -20.82
C LYS A 754 12.37 -41.09 -21.83
N THR A 755 12.87 -40.31 -22.77
CA THR A 755 12.09 -39.90 -23.93
C THR A 755 11.83 -41.13 -24.80
N LEU A 756 10.56 -41.48 -24.95
CA LEU A 756 10.11 -42.56 -25.79
C LEU A 756 10.13 -42.14 -27.26
N LYS A 757 9.69 -40.90 -27.55
CA LYS A 757 9.61 -40.35 -28.90
C LYS A 757 9.62 -38.82 -28.87
N ASN A 758 10.19 -38.21 -29.89
CA ASN A 758 10.15 -36.77 -30.12
C ASN A 758 9.28 -36.47 -31.33
N TYR A 759 8.48 -35.42 -31.22
CA TYR A 759 7.64 -34.93 -32.29
C TYR A 759 8.06 -33.52 -32.66
N ARG A 760 8.06 -33.24 -33.97
CA ARG A 760 8.33 -31.91 -34.52
C ARG A 760 7.17 -30.98 -34.18
N GLU A 761 7.43 -29.68 -34.11
CA GLU A 761 6.40 -28.64 -33.99
C GLU A 761 5.32 -28.86 -35.08
N GLY A 762 4.04 -28.82 -34.70
CA GLY A 762 2.90 -29.09 -35.57
C GLY A 762 2.48 -30.57 -35.70
N SER A 763 3.21 -31.53 -35.13
CA SER A 763 2.80 -32.95 -35.21
C SER A 763 1.49 -33.21 -34.44
N VAL A 764 0.55 -33.94 -35.04
CA VAL A 764 -0.72 -34.35 -34.38
C VAL A 764 -0.47 -35.53 -33.44
N LEU A 765 -0.99 -35.44 -32.23
CA LEU A 765 -0.81 -36.39 -31.13
C LEU A 765 -2.16 -36.76 -30.53
N LYS A 766 -2.41 -38.04 -30.25
CA LYS A 766 -3.62 -38.54 -29.57
C LYS A 766 -3.31 -38.93 -28.12
N PHE A 767 -4.13 -38.49 -27.17
CA PHE A 767 -3.90 -38.69 -25.75
C PHE A 767 -5.19 -38.52 -24.91
N LYS A 768 -5.13 -38.83 -23.61
CA LYS A 768 -6.20 -38.60 -22.63
C LYS A 768 -5.69 -37.84 -21.39
N PRO A 769 -6.52 -37.05 -20.69
CA PRO A 769 -6.17 -36.46 -19.39
C PRO A 769 -5.67 -37.50 -18.40
N TYR A 770 -4.64 -37.19 -17.61
CA TYR A 770 -4.09 -38.12 -16.64
C TYR A 770 -3.74 -37.47 -15.30
N LEU A 771 -2.84 -36.51 -15.29
CA LEU A 771 -2.52 -35.69 -14.11
C LEU A 771 -2.84 -34.23 -14.40
N ASN A 772 -2.58 -33.33 -13.44
CA ASN A 772 -2.79 -31.90 -13.63
C ASN A 772 -2.00 -31.36 -14.83
N ASP A 773 -0.72 -31.72 -14.94
CA ASP A 773 0.17 -31.24 -16.01
C ASP A 773 0.47 -32.27 -17.09
N TRP A 774 -0.15 -33.45 -17.03
CA TRP A 774 0.18 -34.56 -17.92
C TRP A 774 -1.02 -35.17 -18.61
N TYR A 775 -0.86 -35.43 -19.90
CA TYR A 775 -1.67 -36.35 -20.69
C TYR A 775 -1.00 -37.72 -20.76
N LYS A 776 -1.81 -38.78 -20.90
CA LYS A 776 -1.38 -40.14 -21.19
C LYS A 776 -1.67 -40.46 -22.66
N ALA A 777 -0.67 -40.92 -23.38
CA ALA A 777 -0.72 -41.18 -24.82
C ALA A 777 -0.29 -42.61 -25.14
N THR A 778 -0.78 -43.16 -26.24
CA THR A 778 -0.24 -44.40 -26.81
C THR A 778 0.74 -44.02 -27.92
N VAL A 779 2.00 -44.43 -27.80
CA VAL A 779 3.04 -44.18 -28.80
C VAL A 779 3.63 -45.48 -29.32
N TYR A 780 3.87 -45.55 -30.63
CA TYR A 780 4.46 -46.72 -31.27
C TYR A 780 5.97 -46.54 -31.44
N ILE A 781 6.75 -47.48 -30.91
CA ILE A 781 8.21 -47.57 -31.03
C ILE A 781 8.52 -48.91 -31.68
N ASN A 782 9.14 -48.91 -32.86
CA ASN A 782 9.43 -50.12 -33.65
C ASN A 782 8.19 -51.03 -33.81
N GLY A 783 7.02 -50.44 -34.10
CA GLY A 783 5.75 -51.16 -34.28
C GLY A 783 5.03 -51.58 -32.99
N LYS A 784 5.65 -51.48 -31.80
CA LYS A 784 5.03 -51.85 -30.52
C LYS A 784 4.36 -50.66 -29.83
N ALA A 785 3.12 -50.84 -29.39
CA ALA A 785 2.39 -49.85 -28.60
C ALA A 785 3.01 -49.71 -27.20
N ASN A 786 3.33 -48.48 -26.81
CA ASN A 786 3.86 -48.13 -25.50
C ASN A 786 3.00 -47.03 -24.88
N THR A 787 2.80 -47.10 -23.57
CA THR A 787 2.21 -45.97 -22.82
C THR A 787 3.27 -44.89 -22.65
N GLY A 788 2.94 -43.68 -23.08
CA GLY A 788 3.76 -42.49 -22.90
C GLY A 788 2.99 -41.36 -22.24
N TYR A 789 3.73 -40.32 -21.81
CA TYR A 789 3.18 -39.17 -21.10
C TYR A 789 3.65 -37.89 -21.76
N ILE A 790 2.72 -36.96 -21.97
CA ILE A 790 2.96 -35.69 -22.66
C ILE A 790 2.62 -34.56 -21.71
N ASN A 791 3.52 -33.59 -21.58
CA ASN A 791 3.23 -32.42 -20.75
C ASN A 791 2.19 -31.54 -21.46
N LYS A 792 1.13 -31.13 -20.75
CA LYS A 792 0.02 -30.39 -21.35
C LYS A 792 0.46 -29.07 -21.99
N LYS A 793 1.47 -28.41 -21.42
CA LYS A 793 1.99 -27.13 -21.94
C LYS A 793 2.67 -27.26 -23.32
N ASP A 794 2.97 -28.49 -23.74
CA ASP A 794 3.67 -28.80 -25.00
C ASP A 794 2.68 -29.13 -26.13
N ILE A 795 1.37 -29.07 -25.85
CA ILE A 795 0.29 -29.41 -26.77
C ILE A 795 -0.72 -28.28 -26.88
N LEU A 796 -1.15 -27.98 -28.10
CA LEU A 796 -2.35 -27.21 -28.38
C LEU A 796 -3.45 -28.20 -28.77
N LEU A 797 -4.59 -28.21 -28.07
CA LEU A 797 -5.69 -29.13 -28.35
C LEU A 797 -6.35 -28.82 -29.70
N ASP A 798 -6.87 -29.85 -30.37
CA ASP A 798 -7.68 -29.66 -31.57
C ASP A 798 -8.95 -28.87 -31.22
N GLY A 799 -9.28 -27.86 -32.04
CA GLY A 799 -10.39 -26.94 -31.76
C GLY A 799 -10.11 -25.96 -30.62
N ALA A 800 -8.87 -25.87 -30.10
CA ALA A 800 -8.52 -24.82 -29.16
C ALA A 800 -8.80 -23.46 -29.80
N LYS A 801 -9.56 -22.60 -29.12
CA LYS A 801 -9.85 -21.23 -29.58
C LYS A 801 -8.52 -20.51 -29.83
N GLN A 802 -8.25 -20.24 -31.10
CA GLN A 802 -7.12 -19.41 -31.52
C GLN A 802 -7.57 -17.97 -31.60
N THR A 803 -6.70 -17.05 -31.17
CA THR A 803 -7.01 -15.63 -31.15
C THR A 803 -6.53 -15.01 -32.44
N THR A 804 -7.42 -14.39 -33.21
CA THR A 804 -7.04 -13.55 -34.35
C THR A 804 -6.32 -12.31 -33.84
N GLN A 805 -5.16 -12.04 -34.42
CA GLN A 805 -4.27 -10.93 -34.11
C GLN A 805 -3.92 -10.18 -35.40
N LYS A 806 -3.62 -8.90 -35.24
CA LYS A 806 -3.01 -8.08 -36.28
C LYS A 806 -1.61 -7.71 -35.82
N GLY A 807 -0.68 -7.62 -36.74
CA GLY A 807 0.71 -7.24 -36.47
C GLY A 807 1.33 -6.60 -37.70
N PHE A 808 2.57 -6.15 -37.56
CA PHE A 808 3.34 -5.58 -38.65
C PHE A 808 4.58 -6.41 -38.91
N ALA A 809 4.99 -6.50 -40.17
CA ALA A 809 6.29 -7.08 -40.51
C ALA A 809 7.41 -6.32 -39.79
N ALA A 810 8.17 -7.03 -38.94
CA ALA A 810 9.26 -6.46 -38.12
C ALA A 810 10.56 -6.25 -38.91
N LYS A 811 10.61 -6.72 -40.16
CA LYS A 811 11.81 -6.75 -41.00
C LYS A 811 11.44 -6.34 -42.44
N PRO A 812 12.42 -5.87 -43.24
CA PRO A 812 12.21 -5.56 -44.65
C PRO A 812 11.66 -6.71 -45.50
N ASN A 813 11.90 -7.96 -45.09
CA ASN A 813 11.45 -9.16 -45.81
C ASN A 813 10.85 -10.17 -44.83
N VAL A 814 9.52 -10.18 -44.73
CA VAL A 814 8.76 -11.15 -43.91
C VAL A 814 7.91 -12.01 -44.82
N TYR A 815 7.88 -13.32 -44.60
CA TYR A 815 7.16 -14.25 -45.45
C TYR A 815 6.16 -15.10 -44.67
N VAL A 816 5.05 -15.43 -45.32
CA VAL A 816 4.14 -16.51 -44.93
C VAL A 816 4.56 -17.77 -45.68
N TYR A 817 4.74 -18.87 -44.95
CA TYR A 817 5.27 -20.13 -45.43
C TYR A 817 4.19 -21.22 -45.46
N ASN A 818 4.25 -22.21 -46.35
CA ASN A 818 3.23 -23.28 -46.40
C ASN A 818 3.33 -24.32 -45.25
N GLY A 819 4.34 -24.19 -44.39
CA GLY A 819 4.58 -25.06 -43.25
C GLY A 819 5.35 -24.33 -42.16
N LEU A 820 5.48 -24.97 -41.00
CA LEU A 820 6.14 -24.44 -39.79
C LEU A 820 7.68 -24.44 -39.91
N SER A 821 8.21 -23.96 -41.04
CA SER A 821 9.64 -23.87 -41.33
C SER A 821 9.90 -22.73 -42.30
N LYS A 822 10.91 -21.90 -42.00
CA LYS A 822 11.34 -20.83 -42.93
C LYS A 822 11.98 -21.37 -44.22
N LYS A 823 12.26 -22.68 -44.27
CA LYS A 823 12.71 -23.40 -45.47
C LYS A 823 11.55 -23.90 -46.33
N SER A 824 10.32 -23.89 -45.81
CA SER A 824 9.13 -24.26 -46.58
C SER A 824 8.87 -23.25 -47.69
N THR A 825 8.04 -23.63 -48.65
CA THR A 825 7.65 -22.77 -49.77
C THR A 825 7.06 -21.46 -49.25
N LYS A 826 7.64 -20.34 -49.69
CA LYS A 826 7.13 -19.00 -49.41
C LYS A 826 5.84 -18.80 -50.21
N LEU A 827 4.74 -18.57 -49.51
CA LEU A 827 3.44 -18.31 -50.10
C LEU A 827 3.27 -16.83 -50.47
N LYS A 828 3.68 -15.92 -49.58
CA LYS A 828 3.57 -14.46 -49.78
C LYS A 828 4.61 -13.69 -48.99
N GLY A 829 5.13 -12.59 -49.54
CA GLY A 829 6.11 -11.70 -48.90
C GLY A 829 5.50 -10.36 -48.50
N TYR A 830 6.07 -9.74 -47.46
CA TYR A 830 5.62 -8.51 -46.85
C TYR A 830 6.83 -7.64 -46.51
N SER A 831 6.78 -6.36 -46.86
CA SER A 831 7.81 -5.37 -46.56
C SER A 831 7.71 -4.88 -45.12
N LEU A 832 8.77 -4.26 -44.57
CA LEU A 832 8.77 -3.67 -43.23
C LEU A 832 7.51 -2.81 -43.02
N ASN A 833 6.86 -2.97 -41.86
CA ASN A 833 5.61 -2.29 -41.48
C ASN A 833 4.37 -2.66 -42.32
N SER A 834 4.44 -3.65 -43.22
CA SER A 834 3.23 -4.23 -43.80
C SER A 834 2.36 -4.80 -42.70
N GLN A 835 1.06 -4.50 -42.71
CA GLN A 835 0.12 -5.07 -41.75
C GLN A 835 -0.26 -6.50 -42.15
N LEU A 836 -0.29 -7.41 -41.18
CA LEU A 836 -0.67 -8.80 -41.36
C LEU A 836 -1.74 -9.19 -40.33
N THR A 837 -2.66 -10.06 -40.72
CA THR A 837 -3.64 -10.70 -39.83
C THR A 837 -3.28 -12.17 -39.71
N PHE A 838 -3.21 -12.69 -38.49
CA PHE A 838 -2.79 -14.06 -38.21
C PHE A 838 -3.40 -14.55 -36.89
N LYS A 839 -3.48 -15.86 -36.67
CA LYS A 839 -4.01 -16.51 -35.48
C LYS A 839 -2.89 -17.11 -34.65
N THR A 840 -3.04 -17.13 -33.33
CA THR A 840 -2.13 -17.87 -32.45
C THR A 840 -2.12 -19.36 -32.80
N TYR A 841 -0.94 -19.95 -32.99
CA TYR A 841 -0.81 -21.34 -33.42
C TYR A 841 0.16 -22.12 -32.51
N THR A 842 1.46 -22.00 -32.75
CA THR A 842 2.50 -22.69 -31.94
C THR A 842 3.34 -21.69 -31.16
N ASP A 843 4.36 -22.15 -30.44
CA ASP A 843 5.22 -21.25 -29.67
C ASP A 843 5.94 -20.26 -30.60
N ASN A 844 6.36 -20.71 -31.79
CA ASN A 844 7.16 -19.91 -32.73
C ASN A 844 6.41 -19.40 -33.96
N TRP A 845 5.19 -19.89 -34.21
CA TRP A 845 4.45 -19.55 -35.42
C TRP A 845 3.05 -19.02 -35.12
N TYR A 846 2.62 -18.07 -35.93
CA TYR A 846 1.23 -17.76 -36.14
C TYR A 846 0.73 -18.46 -37.40
N GLU A 847 -0.56 -18.78 -37.46
CA GLU A 847 -1.25 -19.23 -38.66
C GLU A 847 -1.80 -18.01 -39.41
N ALA A 848 -1.63 -17.92 -40.71
CA ALA A 848 -2.10 -16.78 -41.52
C ALA A 848 -2.76 -17.30 -42.80
N THR A 849 -3.89 -16.71 -43.17
CA THR A 849 -4.49 -16.96 -44.49
C THR A 849 -3.92 -15.96 -45.49
N VAL A 850 -3.32 -16.45 -46.57
CA VAL A 850 -2.80 -15.63 -47.66
C VAL A 850 -3.40 -16.06 -48.99
N TYR A 851 -3.64 -15.10 -49.88
CA TYR A 851 -4.15 -15.37 -51.22
C TYR A 851 -2.98 -15.52 -52.19
N VAL A 852 -2.89 -16.68 -52.84
CA VAL A 852 -1.91 -16.98 -53.90
C VAL A 852 -2.69 -17.29 -55.16
N ASN A 853 -2.52 -16.47 -56.20
CA ASN A 853 -3.29 -16.54 -57.46
C ASN A 853 -4.81 -16.53 -57.21
N GLY A 854 -5.29 -15.64 -56.33
CA GLY A 854 -6.72 -15.50 -56.01
C GLY A 854 -7.30 -16.57 -55.07
N LYS A 855 -6.59 -17.66 -54.78
CA LYS A 855 -7.09 -18.72 -53.88
C LYS A 855 -6.55 -18.56 -52.45
N PRO A 856 -7.40 -18.67 -51.40
CA PRO A 856 -6.95 -18.63 -50.02
C PRO A 856 -6.10 -19.87 -49.73
N LYS A 857 -4.93 -19.66 -49.12
CA LYS A 857 -4.05 -20.70 -48.61
C LYS A 857 -3.71 -20.41 -47.16
N THR A 858 -3.91 -21.39 -46.30
CA THR A 858 -3.36 -21.36 -44.95
C THR A 858 -1.84 -21.49 -45.02
N GLY A 859 -1.16 -20.56 -44.37
CA GLY A 859 0.27 -20.58 -44.18
C GLY A 859 0.64 -20.19 -42.77
N TYR A 860 1.93 -20.08 -42.51
CA TYR A 860 2.47 -19.85 -41.19
C TYR A 860 3.54 -18.77 -41.25
N ILE A 861 3.51 -17.88 -40.27
CA ILE A 861 4.47 -16.78 -40.14
C ILE A 861 5.18 -16.86 -38.80
N SER A 862 6.50 -16.64 -38.83
CA SER A 862 7.33 -16.69 -37.62
C SER A 862 7.00 -15.51 -36.71
N LYS A 863 6.71 -15.75 -35.44
CA LYS A 863 6.42 -14.67 -34.47
C LYS A 863 7.54 -13.66 -34.36
N SER A 864 8.80 -14.11 -34.49
CA SER A 864 10.00 -13.27 -34.52
C SER A 864 10.05 -12.24 -35.65
N ASP A 865 9.18 -12.39 -36.65
CA ASP A 865 9.14 -11.54 -37.84
C ASP A 865 7.95 -10.56 -37.79
N ILE A 866 7.24 -10.50 -36.66
CA ILE A 866 6.07 -9.67 -36.43
C ILE A 866 6.25 -8.75 -35.22
N ILE A 867 5.86 -7.49 -35.37
CA ILE A 867 5.59 -6.53 -34.29
C ILE A 867 4.09 -6.59 -34.01
N ASP A 868 3.69 -7.08 -32.84
CA ASP A 868 2.27 -7.28 -32.49
C ASP A 868 1.53 -5.93 -32.36
N ASN A 869 0.38 -5.79 -33.02
CA ASN A 869 -0.44 -4.58 -33.05
C ASN A 869 -1.37 -4.49 -31.82
N GLN A 870 -1.29 -5.44 -30.88
CA GLN A 870 -2.15 -5.45 -29.69
C GLN A 870 -1.60 -4.67 -28.49
N ILE A 871 -0.42 -4.05 -28.56
CA ILE A 871 0.06 -3.22 -27.46
C ILE A 871 -0.78 -1.92 -27.43
N LYS A 872 -1.89 -1.94 -26.69
CA LYS A 872 -2.70 -0.75 -26.44
C LYS A 872 -1.82 0.30 -25.75
N PRO A 873 -1.73 1.53 -26.25
CA PRO A 873 -0.96 2.58 -25.58
C PRO A 873 -1.51 2.79 -24.16
N ARG A 874 -0.66 2.68 -23.15
CA ARG A 874 -1.03 2.83 -21.76
C ARG A 874 0.09 3.52 -21.00
N SER A 875 -0.26 4.51 -20.19
CA SER A 875 0.69 5.14 -19.27
C SER A 875 0.79 4.35 -17.98
N PHE A 876 2.00 4.22 -17.47
CA PHE A 876 2.29 3.59 -16.17
C PHE A 876 2.97 4.56 -15.21
N VAL A 877 3.71 5.54 -15.74
CA VAL A 877 4.48 6.48 -14.93
C VAL A 877 3.61 7.69 -14.58
N ASN A 878 3.48 7.95 -13.27
CA ASN A 878 3.06 9.27 -12.79
C ASN A 878 4.32 10.07 -12.42
N PRO A 879 4.72 11.08 -13.22
CA PRO A 879 5.96 11.79 -12.99
C PRO A 879 5.82 13.02 -12.08
N LYS A 880 4.60 13.43 -11.70
CA LYS A 880 4.35 14.61 -10.86
C LYS A 880 4.22 14.24 -9.37
N GLN A 881 5.11 13.38 -8.89
CA GLN A 881 5.15 12.92 -7.49
C GLN A 881 6.59 12.74 -6.99
N VAL A 882 6.73 12.59 -5.67
CA VAL A 882 7.99 12.07 -5.11
C VAL A 882 8.10 10.62 -5.57
N TYR A 883 9.02 10.35 -6.47
CA TYR A 883 9.09 9.06 -7.14
C TYR A 883 10.13 8.18 -6.47
N SER A 884 9.69 7.17 -5.74
CA SER A 884 10.58 6.34 -4.95
C SER A 884 11.24 5.25 -5.79
N TYR A 885 12.30 4.63 -5.26
CA TYR A 885 12.91 3.45 -5.87
C TYR A 885 11.88 2.34 -6.11
N ARG A 886 10.92 2.15 -5.19
CA ARG A 886 9.88 1.12 -5.31
C ARG A 886 8.90 1.45 -6.44
N ASP A 887 8.51 2.70 -6.59
CA ASP A 887 7.60 3.14 -7.66
C ASP A 887 8.29 2.95 -9.02
N MET A 888 9.54 3.40 -9.14
CA MET A 888 10.35 3.17 -10.34
C MET A 888 10.44 1.67 -10.70
N VAL A 889 10.75 0.79 -9.75
CA VAL A 889 10.83 -0.66 -10.02
C VAL A 889 9.47 -1.24 -10.43
N THR A 890 8.38 -0.77 -9.81
CA THR A 890 7.02 -1.20 -10.16
C THR A 890 6.69 -0.81 -11.60
N ASP A 891 6.93 0.45 -11.95
CA ASP A 891 6.63 0.98 -13.27
C ASP A 891 7.54 0.36 -14.35
N ILE A 892 8.83 0.12 -14.06
CA ILE A 892 9.74 -0.60 -14.97
C ILE A 892 9.19 -2.00 -15.28
N ASN A 893 8.74 -2.75 -14.27
CA ASN A 893 8.20 -4.09 -14.47
C ASN A 893 6.88 -4.06 -15.29
N GLN A 894 6.02 -3.08 -15.03
CA GLN A 894 4.78 -2.90 -15.79
C GLN A 894 5.05 -2.49 -17.23
N LEU A 895 5.98 -1.56 -17.45
CA LEU A 895 6.42 -1.12 -18.77
C LEU A 895 7.04 -2.28 -19.56
N GLU A 896 7.95 -3.06 -18.98
CA GLU A 896 8.55 -4.23 -19.64
C GLU A 896 7.51 -5.30 -19.97
N GLN A 897 6.59 -5.59 -19.04
CA GLN A 897 5.55 -6.59 -19.26
C GLN A 897 4.59 -6.17 -20.38
N HIS A 898 4.17 -4.89 -20.39
CA HIS A 898 3.17 -4.39 -21.33
C HIS A 898 3.77 -4.09 -22.71
N TYR A 899 4.99 -3.55 -22.76
CA TYR A 899 5.73 -3.25 -23.98
C TYR A 899 6.80 -4.31 -24.28
N SER A 900 6.51 -5.59 -23.96
CA SER A 900 7.47 -6.69 -24.09
C SER A 900 8.04 -6.79 -25.50
N GLY A 901 9.37 -6.84 -25.58
CA GLY A 901 10.13 -6.87 -26.84
C GLY A 901 10.57 -5.48 -27.30
N LEU A 902 9.76 -4.44 -27.09
CA LEU A 902 10.17 -3.04 -27.31
C LEU A 902 11.03 -2.53 -26.14
N ILE A 903 10.62 -2.90 -24.91
CA ILE A 903 11.35 -2.65 -23.69
C ILE A 903 11.98 -3.95 -23.20
N ASN A 904 13.27 -3.89 -22.84
CA ASN A 904 13.97 -4.96 -22.13
C ASN A 904 14.75 -4.37 -20.96
N THR A 905 14.71 -5.05 -19.81
CA THR A 905 15.38 -4.58 -18.60
C THR A 905 16.52 -5.51 -18.19
N GLU A 906 17.57 -4.93 -17.62
CA GLU A 906 18.71 -5.66 -17.08
C GLU A 906 19.14 -5.05 -15.75
N VAL A 907 19.62 -5.87 -14.82
CA VAL A 907 20.32 -5.40 -13.63
C VAL A 907 21.81 -5.31 -13.95
N ILE A 908 22.35 -4.09 -13.99
CA ILE A 908 23.75 -3.84 -14.36
C ILE A 908 24.70 -3.83 -13.16
N GLY A 909 24.14 -3.82 -11.95
CA GLY A 909 24.89 -3.84 -10.71
C GLY A 909 23.98 -3.69 -9.50
N LYS A 910 24.59 -3.57 -8.33
CA LYS A 910 23.90 -3.30 -7.07
C LYS A 910 24.53 -2.11 -6.36
N SER A 911 23.73 -1.35 -5.63
CA SER A 911 24.19 -0.29 -4.75
C SER A 911 24.89 -0.86 -3.50
N VAL A 912 25.44 0.03 -2.67
CA VAL A 912 26.05 -0.32 -1.38
C VAL A 912 25.12 -1.16 -0.49
N GLU A 913 23.84 -0.78 -0.37
CA GLU A 913 22.83 -1.49 0.44
C GLU A 913 22.17 -2.64 -0.35
N GLY A 914 22.69 -3.01 -1.52
CA GLY A 914 22.26 -4.17 -2.28
C GLY A 914 21.01 -3.96 -3.16
N ARG A 915 20.56 -2.73 -3.37
CA ARG A 915 19.46 -2.41 -4.32
C ARG A 915 19.95 -2.60 -5.75
N ASN A 916 19.11 -3.16 -6.61
CA ASN A 916 19.45 -3.35 -8.02
C ASN A 916 19.53 -2.00 -8.75
N ILE A 917 20.52 -1.85 -9.62
CA ILE A 917 20.63 -0.72 -10.55
C ILE A 917 20.12 -1.21 -11.90
N TYR A 918 18.99 -0.66 -12.33
CA TYR A 918 18.28 -1.10 -13.54
C TYR A 918 18.75 -0.32 -14.77
N LEU A 919 18.98 -1.06 -15.84
CA LEU A 919 19.08 -0.58 -17.21
C LEU A 919 17.76 -0.89 -17.92
N VAL A 920 17.14 0.12 -18.53
CA VAL A 920 15.96 -0.01 -19.39
C VAL A 920 16.36 0.28 -20.82
N LYS A 921 16.26 -0.73 -21.69
CA LYS A 921 16.54 -0.62 -23.12
C LYS A 921 15.23 -0.38 -23.85
N LEU A 922 15.15 0.68 -24.64
CA LEU A 922 13.98 1.04 -25.43
C LEU A 922 14.33 1.10 -26.92
N GLY A 923 13.76 0.20 -27.71
CA GLY A 923 13.97 0.10 -29.16
C GLY A 923 14.77 -1.13 -29.60
N TYR A 924 14.77 -1.39 -30.91
CA TYR A 924 15.29 -2.61 -31.54
C TYR A 924 16.60 -2.42 -32.30
N GLY A 925 17.03 -1.18 -32.52
CA GLY A 925 18.07 -0.91 -33.49
C GLY A 925 19.50 -0.99 -32.95
N ASP A 926 20.44 -1.25 -33.87
CA ASP A 926 21.84 -1.47 -33.52
C ASP A 926 22.61 -0.20 -33.11
N THR A 927 22.10 0.98 -33.49
CA THR A 927 22.68 2.26 -33.04
C THR A 927 22.27 2.53 -31.59
N LYS A 928 23.20 2.92 -30.72
CA LYS A 928 22.94 3.01 -29.27
C LYS A 928 23.31 4.38 -28.73
N ILE A 929 22.47 4.92 -27.86
CA ILE A 929 22.77 6.07 -27.01
C ILE A 929 22.47 5.73 -25.55
N THR A 930 23.06 6.45 -24.60
CA THR A 930 22.77 6.23 -23.17
C THR A 930 22.38 7.51 -22.45
N ILE A 931 21.40 7.38 -21.56
CA ILE A 931 20.87 8.44 -20.71
C ILE A 931 20.80 7.89 -19.29
N ASN A 932 21.38 8.59 -18.31
CA ASN A 932 21.29 8.21 -16.91
C ASN A 932 20.85 9.37 -16.04
N ALA A 933 20.34 9.05 -14.86
CA ALA A 933 19.75 10.01 -13.93
C ALA A 933 20.01 9.63 -12.46
N ALA A 934 19.81 10.61 -11.58
CA ALA A 934 19.98 10.51 -10.13
C ALA A 934 21.32 9.90 -9.70
N HIS A 935 22.43 10.38 -10.28
CA HIS A 935 23.77 10.20 -9.71
C HIS A 935 23.86 10.82 -8.31
N HIS A 936 23.22 11.97 -8.12
CA HIS A 936 23.09 12.59 -6.80
C HIS A 936 21.72 12.33 -6.18
N ALA A 937 21.73 12.06 -4.88
CA ALA A 937 20.57 11.69 -4.07
C ALA A 937 19.41 12.70 -4.11
N ARG A 938 19.67 13.99 -3.88
CA ARG A 938 18.63 15.04 -3.90
C ARG A 938 18.10 15.38 -5.30
N GLU A 939 18.74 14.91 -6.36
CA GLU A 939 18.42 15.26 -7.75
C GLU A 939 17.45 14.24 -8.39
N TRP A 940 16.65 13.57 -7.57
CA TRP A 940 15.77 12.46 -7.97
C TRP A 940 14.68 12.82 -8.98
N LEU A 941 14.34 14.10 -9.16
CA LEU A 941 13.39 14.52 -10.19
C LEU A 941 13.89 14.21 -11.62
N THR A 942 15.21 14.00 -11.79
CA THR A 942 15.80 13.50 -13.04
C THR A 942 15.33 12.07 -13.37
N THR A 943 15.06 11.23 -12.36
CA THR A 943 14.46 9.90 -12.54
C THR A 943 13.05 10.01 -13.09
N ASN A 944 12.22 10.93 -12.55
CA ASN A 944 10.87 11.18 -13.04
C ASN A 944 10.89 11.56 -14.53
N LEU A 945 11.82 12.44 -14.92
CA LEU A 945 11.98 12.87 -16.31
C LEU A 945 12.25 11.70 -17.25
N VAL A 946 13.26 10.87 -16.95
CA VAL A 946 13.67 9.80 -17.86
C VAL A 946 12.67 8.64 -17.87
N MET A 947 12.02 8.34 -16.74
CA MET A 947 10.93 7.36 -16.70
C MET A 947 9.72 7.82 -17.51
N ASN A 948 9.39 9.12 -17.46
CA ASN A 948 8.34 9.67 -18.31
C ASN A 948 8.72 9.65 -19.79
N GLN A 949 10.00 9.87 -20.15
CA GLN A 949 10.46 9.69 -21.53
C GLN A 949 10.25 8.25 -22.00
N ILE A 950 10.64 7.26 -21.20
CA ILE A 950 10.44 5.84 -21.52
C ILE A 950 8.97 5.54 -21.79
N ASP A 951 8.08 5.95 -20.88
CA ASP A 951 6.64 5.70 -20.99
C ASP A 951 6.04 6.36 -22.26
N GLN A 952 6.30 7.66 -22.45
CA GLN A 952 5.74 8.43 -23.57
C GLN A 952 6.25 7.96 -24.93
N TYR A 953 7.53 7.57 -25.02
CA TYR A 953 8.09 7.03 -26.26
C TYR A 953 7.53 5.64 -26.57
N SER A 954 7.30 4.81 -25.56
CA SER A 954 6.71 3.49 -25.72
C SER A 954 5.26 3.57 -26.19
N GLN A 955 4.49 4.52 -25.63
CA GLN A 955 3.16 4.84 -26.09
C GLN A 955 3.14 5.35 -27.54
N ALA A 956 4.03 6.28 -27.90
CA ALA A 956 4.12 6.78 -29.27
C ALA A 956 4.52 5.68 -30.27
N PHE A 957 5.43 4.78 -29.88
CA PHE A 957 5.78 3.60 -30.67
C PHE A 957 4.57 2.68 -30.90
N ALA A 958 3.82 2.39 -29.84
CA ALA A 958 2.61 1.56 -29.90
C ALA A 958 1.50 2.21 -30.75
N LYS A 959 1.31 3.53 -30.65
CA LYS A 959 0.39 4.30 -31.50
C LYS A 959 0.83 4.33 -32.96
N GLY A 960 2.13 4.18 -33.23
CA GLY A 960 2.70 4.41 -34.57
C GLY A 960 2.65 5.88 -34.96
N SER A 961 2.53 6.77 -33.98
CA SER A 961 2.43 8.21 -34.19
C SER A 961 3.80 8.87 -34.15
N LYS A 962 3.86 10.11 -34.64
CA LYS A 962 5.01 10.98 -34.38
C LYS A 962 4.96 11.50 -32.93
N TYR A 963 6.13 11.81 -32.36
CA TYR A 963 6.25 12.48 -31.06
C TYR A 963 7.21 13.67 -31.21
N ASN A 964 6.72 14.89 -30.99
CA ASN A 964 7.48 16.13 -31.19
C ASN A 964 8.20 16.21 -32.56
N GLY A 965 7.51 15.76 -33.62
CA GLY A 965 8.03 15.70 -35.00
C GLY A 965 8.73 14.39 -35.38
N TYR A 966 9.23 13.61 -34.42
CA TYR A 966 9.98 12.37 -34.68
C TYR A 966 9.05 11.18 -34.95
N ASN A 967 9.31 10.42 -36.00
CA ASN A 967 8.65 9.13 -36.21
C ASN A 967 9.22 8.09 -35.24
N VAL A 968 8.57 7.91 -34.09
CA VAL A 968 9.10 7.10 -32.99
C VAL A 968 9.24 5.62 -33.38
N ARG A 969 8.28 5.09 -34.14
CA ARG A 969 8.32 3.69 -34.57
C ARG A 969 9.48 3.42 -35.52
N ASP A 970 9.65 4.27 -36.52
CA ASP A 970 10.79 4.19 -37.45
C ASP A 970 12.12 4.40 -36.72
N LEU A 971 12.21 5.41 -35.86
CA LEU A 971 13.46 5.74 -35.17
C LEU A 971 13.90 4.66 -34.20
N LEU A 972 13.00 4.16 -33.34
CA LEU A 972 13.31 3.09 -32.40
C LEU A 972 13.48 1.71 -33.07
N SER A 973 13.11 1.55 -34.35
CA SER A 973 13.52 0.38 -35.13
C SER A 973 15.00 0.41 -35.53
N LYS A 974 15.61 1.61 -35.57
CA LYS A 974 16.99 1.90 -36.01
C LYS A 974 17.95 2.21 -34.87
N VAL A 975 17.42 2.62 -33.73
CA VAL A 975 18.17 3.01 -32.53
C VAL A 975 17.58 2.35 -31.29
N THR A 976 18.43 1.97 -30.33
CA THR A 976 18.02 1.62 -28.97
C THR A 976 18.58 2.64 -27.97
N ILE A 977 17.70 3.21 -27.15
CA ILE A 977 18.06 4.14 -26.07
C ILE A 977 18.25 3.35 -24.76
N TYR A 978 19.40 3.51 -24.12
CA TYR A 978 19.77 2.82 -22.89
C TYR A 978 19.63 3.77 -21.69
N TYR A 979 18.55 3.61 -20.93
CA TYR A 979 18.28 4.41 -19.74
C TYR A 979 18.80 3.73 -18.47
N VAL A 980 19.50 4.47 -17.61
CA VAL A 980 19.74 4.08 -16.21
C VAL A 980 18.98 5.07 -15.32
N PRO A 981 17.71 4.80 -14.96
CA PRO A 981 16.84 5.82 -14.38
C PRO A 981 17.28 6.31 -13.00
N MET A 982 17.98 5.47 -12.24
CA MET A 982 18.45 5.82 -10.89
C MET A 982 19.79 5.15 -10.62
N VAL A 983 20.86 5.93 -10.70
CA VAL A 983 22.24 5.45 -10.43
C VAL A 983 22.49 5.32 -8.92
N ASN A 984 21.94 6.21 -8.11
CA ASN A 984 22.13 6.25 -6.65
C ASN A 984 20.85 5.89 -5.88
N PRO A 985 20.34 4.64 -5.95
CA PRO A 985 19.08 4.28 -5.30
C PRO A 985 19.13 4.37 -3.77
N ASP A 986 20.31 4.16 -3.18
CA ASP A 986 20.51 4.30 -1.73
C ASP A 986 20.44 5.75 -1.28
N GLY A 987 21.17 6.63 -1.98
CA GLY A 987 21.15 8.06 -1.69
C GLY A 987 19.77 8.68 -1.89
N VAL A 988 19.07 8.34 -2.98
CA VAL A 988 17.69 8.82 -3.23
C VAL A 988 16.75 8.36 -2.10
N THR A 989 16.83 7.09 -1.70
CA THR A 989 16.01 6.56 -0.59
C THR A 989 16.32 7.31 0.72
N LEU A 990 17.60 7.56 1.00
CA LEU A 990 18.03 8.32 2.17
C LEU A 990 17.51 9.76 2.15
N ASN A 991 17.53 10.43 0.99
CA ASN A 991 17.03 11.78 0.82
C ASN A 991 15.51 11.89 1.04
N GLN A 992 14.75 10.93 0.50
CA GLN A 992 13.28 10.94 0.55
C GLN A 992 12.72 10.48 1.90
N PHE A 993 13.32 9.46 2.51
CA PHE A 993 12.75 8.76 3.68
C PHE A 993 13.62 8.86 4.95
N GLY A 994 14.81 9.46 4.86
CA GLY A 994 15.74 9.56 5.97
C GLY A 994 16.47 8.24 6.29
N PRO A 995 17.25 8.21 7.39
CA PRO A 995 18.23 7.15 7.63
C PRO A 995 17.65 5.91 8.31
N SER A 996 16.37 5.93 8.74
CA SER A 996 15.75 4.91 9.62
C SER A 996 15.83 3.48 9.09
N GLY A 997 15.87 3.30 7.77
CA GLY A 997 15.97 1.99 7.11
C GLY A 997 17.39 1.53 6.76
N PHE A 998 18.44 2.25 7.18
CA PHE A 998 19.82 1.96 6.80
C PHE A 998 20.60 1.27 7.90
N SER A 999 21.38 0.25 7.53
CA SER A 999 22.23 -0.52 8.45
C SER A 999 23.28 0.34 9.16
N ASN A 1000 23.72 1.43 8.52
CA ASN A 1000 24.68 2.39 9.03
C ASN A 1000 24.04 3.68 9.60
N TYR A 1001 22.81 3.61 10.11
CA TYR A 1001 22.02 4.72 10.69
C TYR A 1001 22.85 5.76 11.47
N SER A 1002 23.59 5.33 12.48
CA SER A 1002 24.36 6.25 13.33
C SER A 1002 25.52 6.92 12.59
N GLN A 1003 26.10 6.25 11.60
CA GLN A 1003 27.16 6.82 10.77
C GLN A 1003 26.60 7.88 9.82
N LEU A 1004 25.45 7.63 9.20
CA LEU A 1004 24.77 8.58 8.32
C LEU A 1004 24.47 9.90 9.05
N ILE A 1005 23.94 9.83 10.26
CA ILE A 1005 23.66 11.02 11.07
C ILE A 1005 24.95 11.76 11.43
N ARG A 1006 26.03 11.04 11.78
CA ARG A 1006 27.34 11.67 12.04
C ARG A 1006 27.92 12.35 10.80
N MET A 1007 27.87 11.70 9.64
CA MET A 1007 28.31 12.28 8.37
C MET A 1007 27.45 13.48 7.96
N ASN A 1008 26.21 13.56 8.44
CA ASN A 1008 25.29 14.68 8.26
C ASN A 1008 25.34 15.69 9.43
N SER A 1009 26.48 15.80 10.13
CA SER A 1009 26.71 16.75 11.23
C SER A 1009 25.67 16.68 12.37
N GLY A 1010 25.16 15.49 12.65
CA GLY A 1010 24.13 15.27 13.68
C GLY A 1010 22.69 15.49 13.19
N SER A 1011 22.50 16.00 11.97
CA SER A 1011 21.18 16.26 11.40
C SER A 1011 20.47 14.98 10.96
N LYS A 1012 19.16 14.92 11.21
CA LYS A 1012 18.26 13.88 10.69
C LYS A 1012 17.57 14.29 9.38
N ASP A 1013 17.77 15.52 8.92
CA ASP A 1013 17.26 16.00 7.62
C ASP A 1013 18.30 15.75 6.53
N PHE A 1014 17.94 14.88 5.57
CA PHE A 1014 18.79 14.48 4.46
C PHE A 1014 18.41 15.15 3.13
N LYS A 1015 17.52 16.15 3.12
CA LYS A 1015 17.09 16.85 1.89
C LYS A 1015 18.25 17.46 1.10
N ALA A 1016 19.30 17.90 1.79
CA ALA A 1016 20.51 18.44 1.16
C ALA A 1016 21.52 17.38 0.66
N TRP A 1017 21.31 16.09 1.00
CA TRP A 1017 22.26 15.02 0.71
C TRP A 1017 22.42 14.77 -0.80
N LYS A 1018 23.66 14.69 -1.31
CA LYS A 1018 24.00 14.34 -2.70
C LYS A 1018 24.65 12.96 -2.83
N ALA A 1019 25.46 12.58 -1.85
CA ALA A 1019 26.28 11.39 -1.88
C ALA A 1019 25.48 10.06 -1.84
N ASN A 1020 26.15 8.92 -2.00
CA ASN A 1020 25.56 7.60 -1.70
C ASN A 1020 25.47 7.35 -0.17
N SER A 1021 25.03 6.16 0.25
CA SER A 1021 24.88 5.81 1.68
C SER A 1021 26.20 5.72 2.45
N ARG A 1022 27.36 5.70 1.76
CA ARG A 1022 28.69 5.79 2.36
C ARG A 1022 29.24 7.21 2.44
N GLY A 1023 28.46 8.21 2.03
CA GLY A 1023 28.92 9.60 2.01
C GLY A 1023 29.92 9.89 0.90
N VAL A 1024 29.93 9.11 -0.19
CA VAL A 1024 30.76 9.33 -1.37
C VAL A 1024 29.94 9.98 -2.49
N ASP A 1025 30.46 11.05 -3.08
CA ASP A 1025 29.88 11.72 -4.23
C ASP A 1025 30.16 10.93 -5.51
N LEU A 1026 29.11 10.30 -6.08
CA LEU A 1026 29.24 9.42 -7.24
C LEU A 1026 29.71 10.17 -8.50
N ASN A 1027 29.41 11.46 -8.64
CA ASN A 1027 29.86 12.26 -9.79
C ASN A 1027 31.23 12.92 -9.55
N ARG A 1028 32.01 12.34 -8.63
CA ARG A 1028 33.43 12.63 -8.39
C ARG A 1028 34.30 11.36 -8.40
N GLN A 1029 33.72 10.21 -8.74
CA GLN A 1029 34.35 8.89 -8.66
C GLN A 1029 34.93 8.39 -9.98
N TYR A 1030 34.72 9.11 -11.09
CA TYR A 1030 35.21 8.69 -12.40
C TYR A 1030 36.66 9.15 -12.62
N PRO A 1031 37.51 8.35 -13.32
CA PRO A 1031 38.92 8.64 -13.49
C PRO A 1031 39.18 9.66 -14.63
N ALA A 1032 38.66 10.87 -14.48
CA ALA A 1032 38.91 12.01 -15.38
C ALA A 1032 39.43 13.18 -14.56
N GLY A 1033 40.73 13.49 -14.65
CA GLY A 1033 41.35 14.51 -13.81
C GLY A 1033 41.15 14.28 -12.30
N TRP A 1034 41.01 13.02 -11.86
CA TRP A 1034 40.56 12.68 -10.49
C TRP A 1034 41.51 13.20 -9.40
N ASN A 1035 42.82 13.27 -9.69
CA ASN A 1035 43.83 13.80 -8.77
C ASN A 1035 43.79 15.33 -8.64
N THR A 1036 43.18 16.04 -9.58
CA THR A 1036 43.17 17.51 -9.66
C THR A 1036 41.77 18.11 -9.48
N ILE A 1037 40.80 17.31 -9.01
CA ILE A 1037 39.44 17.81 -8.68
C ILE A 1037 39.55 18.90 -7.60
N ARG A 1038 38.85 20.01 -7.84
CA ARG A 1038 38.82 21.18 -6.93
C ARG A 1038 37.63 21.12 -5.97
N ASN A 1039 37.71 21.87 -4.86
CA ASN A 1039 36.63 22.03 -3.87
C ASN A 1039 36.14 20.70 -3.28
N LEU A 1040 37.07 19.86 -2.82
CA LEU A 1040 36.79 18.54 -2.24
C LEU A 1040 36.59 18.61 -0.73
N GLU A 1041 35.74 17.71 -0.25
CA GLU A 1041 35.78 17.28 1.15
C GLU A 1041 36.75 16.11 1.29
N TYR A 1042 37.44 16.02 2.42
CA TYR A 1042 38.46 14.98 2.69
C TYR A 1042 37.91 13.76 3.44
N SER A 1043 36.63 13.79 3.84
CA SER A 1043 35.97 12.71 4.57
C SER A 1043 34.55 12.46 4.06
N PRO A 1044 34.01 11.23 4.23
CA PRO A 1044 32.62 10.90 3.92
C PRO A 1044 31.62 11.92 4.47
N GLY A 1045 30.68 12.37 3.63
CA GLY A 1045 29.77 13.46 3.97
C GLY A 1045 28.62 13.63 2.97
N PRO A 1046 27.82 14.70 3.09
CA PRO A 1046 26.65 14.93 2.26
C PRO A 1046 26.97 15.20 0.78
N GLU A 1047 28.13 15.76 0.46
CA GLU A 1047 28.57 16.05 -0.92
C GLU A 1047 30.10 16.13 -1.03
N ARG A 1048 30.64 16.18 -2.26
CA ARG A 1048 32.05 16.52 -2.60
C ARG A 1048 33.15 15.58 -2.12
N PHE A 1049 32.88 14.59 -1.27
CA PHE A 1049 33.86 13.55 -0.96
C PHE A 1049 34.01 12.59 -2.16
N LYS A 1050 35.15 12.64 -2.84
CA LYS A 1050 35.41 11.86 -4.07
C LYS A 1050 35.74 10.38 -3.86
N GLY A 1051 35.83 9.93 -2.60
CA GLY A 1051 36.30 8.60 -2.23
C GLY A 1051 37.83 8.50 -2.15
N LEU A 1052 38.33 7.34 -1.70
CA LEU A 1052 39.77 7.11 -1.51
C LEU A 1052 40.52 6.76 -2.81
N ARG A 1053 39.80 6.28 -3.82
CA ARG A 1053 40.30 6.00 -5.17
C ARG A 1053 39.14 6.06 -6.16
N PRO A 1054 39.38 6.35 -7.46
CA PRO A 1054 38.31 6.30 -8.46
C PRO A 1054 37.79 4.88 -8.64
N LEU A 1055 36.55 4.78 -9.13
CA LEU A 1055 35.84 3.51 -9.33
C LEU A 1055 35.87 2.60 -8.08
N SER A 1056 35.64 3.16 -6.90
CA SER A 1056 35.46 2.36 -5.66
C SER A 1056 34.00 2.04 -5.36
N GLU A 1057 33.07 2.92 -5.76
CA GLU A 1057 31.66 2.74 -5.46
C GLU A 1057 31.00 1.78 -6.45
N PRO A 1058 30.22 0.78 -5.97
CA PRO A 1058 29.63 -0.24 -6.83
C PRO A 1058 28.65 0.34 -7.85
N GLU A 1059 27.98 1.45 -7.52
CA GLU A 1059 27.11 2.19 -8.44
C GLU A 1059 27.88 2.73 -9.65
N VAL A 1060 29.03 3.35 -9.38
CA VAL A 1060 29.89 3.95 -10.40
C VAL A 1060 30.54 2.88 -11.27
N ILE A 1061 30.98 1.77 -10.66
CA ILE A 1061 31.54 0.61 -11.37
C ILE A 1061 30.50 0.05 -12.35
N ALA A 1062 29.23 -0.10 -11.93
CA ALA A 1062 28.17 -0.62 -12.79
C ALA A 1062 27.97 0.25 -14.05
N VAL A 1063 27.87 1.57 -13.88
CA VAL A 1063 27.69 2.51 -15.00
C VAL A 1063 28.93 2.62 -15.88
N ALA A 1064 30.14 2.59 -15.31
CA ALA A 1064 31.38 2.59 -16.08
C ALA A 1064 31.55 1.31 -16.92
N ASN A 1065 31.18 0.15 -16.35
CA ASN A 1065 31.19 -1.12 -17.07
C ASN A 1065 30.17 -1.12 -18.21
N LEU A 1066 28.98 -0.56 -17.99
CA LEU A 1066 27.98 -0.42 -19.05
C LEU A 1066 28.53 0.42 -20.22
N ALA A 1067 29.15 1.57 -19.91
CA ALA A 1067 29.71 2.47 -20.92
C ALA A 1067 30.85 1.81 -21.73
N LYS A 1068 31.70 0.99 -21.09
CA LYS A 1068 32.77 0.24 -21.77
C LYS A 1068 32.24 -0.92 -22.61
N LYS A 1069 31.14 -1.55 -22.19
CA LYS A 1069 30.58 -2.76 -22.81
C LYS A 1069 29.91 -2.47 -24.16
N HIS A 1070 29.42 -1.25 -24.38
CA HIS A 1070 28.65 -0.90 -25.57
C HIS A 1070 29.22 0.31 -26.29
N ASN A 1071 29.18 0.26 -27.63
CA ASN A 1071 29.57 1.39 -28.48
C ASN A 1071 28.43 2.43 -28.55
N PHE A 1072 28.28 3.22 -27.49
CA PHE A 1072 27.32 4.31 -27.46
C PHE A 1072 27.83 5.49 -28.29
N LYS A 1073 26.96 6.05 -29.14
CA LYS A 1073 27.29 7.19 -29.98
C LYS A 1073 27.18 8.53 -29.24
N THR A 1074 26.36 8.57 -28.18
CA THR A 1074 26.14 9.74 -27.34
C THR A 1074 25.84 9.31 -25.90
N HIS A 1075 26.40 10.02 -24.92
CA HIS A 1075 26.17 9.83 -23.49
C HIS A 1075 25.51 11.07 -22.86
N VAL A 1076 24.51 10.85 -22.01
CA VAL A 1076 23.84 11.92 -21.24
C VAL A 1076 23.74 11.52 -19.78
N ALA A 1077 24.07 12.45 -18.88
CA ALA A 1077 23.82 12.34 -17.44
C ALA A 1077 22.99 13.52 -16.95
N TYR A 1078 21.72 13.27 -16.62
CA TYR A 1078 20.84 14.31 -16.09
C TYR A 1078 21.13 14.59 -14.62
N HIS A 1079 21.27 15.88 -14.32
CA HIS A 1079 21.53 16.42 -12.98
C HIS A 1079 20.54 17.55 -12.67
N SER A 1080 20.53 18.03 -11.43
CA SER A 1080 19.86 19.30 -11.10
C SER A 1080 20.58 20.11 -10.00
N SER A 1081 20.57 21.45 -10.01
CA SER A 1081 19.80 22.33 -10.89
C SER A 1081 20.57 23.60 -11.30
N GLY A 1082 20.11 24.24 -12.36
CA GLY A 1082 20.71 25.48 -12.88
C GLY A 1082 20.29 25.89 -14.29
N GLU A 1083 19.60 25.03 -15.04
CA GLU A 1083 19.31 25.23 -16.48
C GLU A 1083 20.57 25.45 -17.33
N VAL A 1084 21.60 24.66 -17.05
CA VAL A 1084 22.90 24.72 -17.74
C VAL A 1084 23.25 23.39 -18.41
N LEU A 1085 24.11 23.45 -19.42
CA LEU A 1085 24.58 22.29 -20.18
C LEU A 1085 26.11 22.23 -20.19
N TYR A 1086 26.69 21.21 -19.57
CA TYR A 1086 28.12 20.88 -19.68
C TYR A 1086 28.34 19.88 -20.83
N TRP A 1087 29.37 20.10 -21.67
CA TRP A 1087 29.52 19.38 -22.94
C TRP A 1087 30.95 19.17 -23.47
N ALA A 1088 31.99 19.80 -22.88
CA ALA A 1088 33.31 19.94 -23.52
C ALA A 1088 34.53 19.68 -22.61
N TYR A 1089 34.43 18.83 -21.58
CA TYR A 1089 35.57 18.52 -20.71
C TYR A 1089 36.78 18.02 -21.51
N ASN A 1090 37.87 18.80 -21.56
CA ASN A 1090 39.09 18.52 -22.35
C ASN A 1090 38.85 18.07 -23.81
N ALA A 1091 37.68 18.37 -24.39
CA ALA A 1091 37.36 17.98 -25.74
C ALA A 1091 38.23 18.79 -26.73
N ALA A 1092 38.87 18.10 -27.67
CA ALA A 1092 39.71 18.70 -28.71
C ALA A 1092 39.34 18.16 -30.10
N GLY A 1093 39.85 18.82 -31.16
CA GLY A 1093 39.70 18.38 -32.55
C GLY A 1093 38.26 18.11 -32.99
N SER A 1094 38.05 17.02 -33.72
CA SER A 1094 36.76 16.59 -34.26
C SER A 1094 35.73 16.27 -33.18
N LEU A 1095 36.16 15.72 -32.03
CA LEU A 1095 35.29 15.45 -30.89
C LEU A 1095 34.68 16.74 -30.35
N ARG A 1096 35.48 17.81 -30.20
CA ARG A 1096 34.98 19.11 -29.76
C ARG A 1096 33.95 19.68 -30.73
N LEU A 1097 34.23 19.62 -32.04
CA LEU A 1097 33.32 20.14 -33.07
C LEU A 1097 31.98 19.38 -33.08
N THR A 1098 32.05 18.05 -33.01
CA THR A 1098 30.87 17.18 -32.94
C THR A 1098 30.08 17.43 -31.65
N SER A 1099 30.74 17.45 -30.49
CA SER A 1099 30.08 17.73 -29.21
C SER A 1099 29.44 19.12 -29.20
N ARG A 1100 30.09 20.14 -29.78
CA ARG A 1100 29.52 21.50 -29.87
C ARG A 1100 28.24 21.52 -30.70
N LYS A 1101 28.23 20.83 -31.84
CA LYS A 1101 27.07 20.74 -32.72
C LYS A 1101 25.87 20.13 -31.99
N ILE A 1102 26.08 19.02 -31.28
CA ILE A 1102 25.02 18.35 -30.53
C ILE A 1102 24.61 19.20 -29.32
N ALA A 1103 25.56 19.81 -28.60
CA ALA A 1103 25.28 20.69 -27.47
C ALA A 1103 24.42 21.89 -27.88
N ASN A 1104 24.68 22.48 -29.05
CA ASN A 1104 23.83 23.54 -29.61
C ASN A 1104 22.41 23.03 -29.88
N GLN A 1105 22.23 21.81 -30.38
CA GLN A 1105 20.89 21.25 -30.58
C GLN A 1105 20.16 21.04 -29.23
N ILE A 1106 20.86 20.52 -28.21
CA ILE A 1106 20.29 20.36 -26.86
C ILE A 1106 19.93 21.73 -26.28
N SER A 1107 20.84 22.70 -26.37
CA SER A 1107 20.64 24.06 -25.86
C SER A 1107 19.48 24.76 -26.58
N ASN A 1108 19.37 24.66 -27.90
CA ASN A 1108 18.25 25.22 -28.66
C ASN A 1108 16.91 24.59 -28.26
N GLN A 1109 16.89 23.27 -27.98
CA GLN A 1109 15.67 22.57 -27.58
C GLN A 1109 15.27 22.85 -26.12
N THR A 1110 16.24 22.99 -25.21
CA THR A 1110 16.01 23.14 -23.77
C THR A 1110 15.97 24.60 -23.30
N GLY A 1111 16.61 25.51 -24.04
CA GLY A 1111 16.96 26.85 -23.59
C GLY A 1111 18.12 26.90 -22.59
N TYR A 1112 18.81 25.78 -22.33
CA TYR A 1112 19.85 25.75 -21.29
C TYR A 1112 21.12 26.47 -21.72
N TRP A 1113 21.70 27.22 -20.79
CA TRP A 1113 22.96 27.92 -21.05
C TRP A 1113 24.10 26.91 -21.17
N MET A 1114 24.68 26.86 -22.37
CA MET A 1114 25.83 26.04 -22.65
C MET A 1114 27.09 26.61 -21.99
N ILE A 1115 27.65 25.87 -21.04
CA ILE A 1115 28.82 26.31 -20.29
C ILE A 1115 30.03 26.40 -21.23
N PRO A 1116 30.73 27.56 -21.27
CA PRO A 1116 31.95 27.69 -22.07
C PRO A 1116 33.01 26.67 -21.66
N GLN A 1117 33.77 26.17 -22.63
CA GLN A 1117 34.90 25.30 -22.35
C GLN A 1117 35.95 26.07 -21.52
N GLN A 1118 36.34 25.50 -20.39
CA GLN A 1118 37.36 26.07 -19.52
C GLN A 1118 38.76 25.56 -19.93
N SER A 1119 39.78 26.39 -19.73
CA SER A 1119 41.18 26.00 -19.97
C SER A 1119 41.70 24.95 -18.98
N ASN A 1120 41.17 24.93 -17.75
CA ASN A 1120 41.50 23.95 -16.72
C ASN A 1120 40.21 23.49 -15.98
N PRO A 1121 39.36 22.65 -16.62
CA PRO A 1121 38.10 22.20 -16.03
C PRO A 1121 38.33 21.21 -14.88
N SER A 1122 37.47 21.26 -13.85
CA SER A 1122 37.48 20.23 -12.79
C SER A 1122 36.81 18.96 -13.31
N GLY A 1123 37.45 17.79 -13.15
CA GLY A 1123 36.91 16.52 -13.62
C GLY A 1123 36.19 15.70 -12.54
N GLY A 1124 36.18 14.38 -12.73
CA GLY A 1124 35.62 13.40 -11.81
C GLY A 1124 34.20 12.94 -12.14
N GLY A 1125 33.51 13.65 -13.04
CA GLY A 1125 32.15 13.32 -13.45
C GLY A 1125 32.07 12.22 -14.51
N TYR A 1126 30.88 11.62 -14.66
CA TYR A 1126 30.64 10.59 -15.66
C TYR A 1126 30.91 11.10 -17.08
N THR A 1127 30.34 12.26 -17.44
CA THR A 1127 30.49 12.81 -18.79
C THR A 1127 31.90 13.29 -19.08
N ASP A 1128 32.61 13.78 -18.06
CA ASP A 1128 34.02 14.13 -18.19
C ASP A 1128 34.84 12.90 -18.60
N TRP A 1129 34.58 11.77 -17.94
CA TRP A 1129 35.26 10.51 -18.21
C TRP A 1129 34.93 9.89 -19.55
N VAL A 1130 33.68 9.91 -20.02
CA VAL A 1130 33.37 9.38 -21.37
C VAL A 1130 33.97 10.27 -22.47
N ILE A 1131 34.02 11.59 -22.28
CA ILE A 1131 34.68 12.49 -23.24
C ILE A 1131 36.19 12.25 -23.22
N ASP A 1132 36.81 12.19 -22.04
CA ASP A 1132 38.25 12.09 -21.91
C ASP A 1132 38.79 10.68 -22.20
N SER A 1133 38.17 9.63 -21.68
CA SER A 1133 38.65 8.25 -21.81
C SER A 1133 38.04 7.47 -22.98
N LEU A 1134 36.75 7.66 -23.28
CA LEU A 1134 36.07 6.94 -24.37
C LEU A 1134 36.06 7.74 -25.69
N LYS A 1135 36.47 9.01 -25.65
CA LYS A 1135 36.50 9.91 -26.81
C LYS A 1135 35.14 10.02 -27.52
N THR A 1136 34.07 9.97 -26.74
CA THR A 1136 32.68 10.04 -27.23
C THR A 1136 31.95 11.27 -26.71
N PRO A 1137 30.99 11.85 -27.47
CA PRO A 1137 30.20 12.98 -26.99
C PRO A 1137 29.45 12.67 -25.68
N GLY A 1138 29.64 13.53 -24.67
CA GLY A 1138 29.02 13.43 -23.35
C GLY A 1138 28.38 14.75 -22.93
N PHE A 1139 27.18 14.70 -22.34
CA PHE A 1139 26.41 15.89 -21.99
C PHE A 1139 25.82 15.77 -20.59
N THR A 1140 25.98 16.82 -19.79
CA THR A 1140 25.34 16.93 -18.46
C THR A 1140 24.37 18.11 -18.46
N PRO A 1141 23.07 17.88 -18.71
CA PRO A 1141 22.03 18.86 -18.52
C PRO A 1141 21.66 18.96 -17.04
N GLU A 1142 21.75 20.17 -16.48
CA GLU A 1142 21.29 20.52 -15.14
C GLU A 1142 19.86 21.08 -15.22
N ILE A 1143 18.85 20.24 -14.98
CA ILE A 1143 17.45 20.63 -15.15
C ILE A 1143 16.98 21.61 -14.06
N SER A 1144 15.91 22.37 -14.35
CA SER A 1144 15.27 23.34 -13.44
C SER A 1144 16.15 24.56 -13.09
N PRO A 1145 15.55 25.73 -12.80
CA PRO A 1145 16.28 26.84 -12.19
C PRO A 1145 17.02 26.42 -10.91
N HIS A 1146 18.05 27.18 -10.54
CA HIS A 1146 18.82 26.91 -9.33
C HIS A 1146 17.93 26.94 -8.07
N VAL A 1147 17.92 25.86 -7.27
CA VAL A 1147 17.07 25.75 -6.07
C VAL A 1147 17.85 25.65 -4.75
N GLY A 1148 19.18 25.71 -4.80
CA GLY A 1148 20.04 25.52 -3.62
C GLY A 1148 20.18 24.05 -3.19
N PRO A 1149 20.67 23.78 -1.97
CA PRO A 1149 20.98 22.43 -1.50
C PRO A 1149 19.73 21.68 -1.03
N ARG A 1150 18.79 21.44 -1.95
CA ARG A 1150 17.53 20.72 -1.70
C ARG A 1150 17.03 20.05 -2.98
N PRO A 1151 16.06 19.13 -2.92
CA PRO A 1151 15.44 18.58 -4.11
C PRO A 1151 14.70 19.66 -4.90
N VAL A 1152 14.70 19.53 -6.23
CA VAL A 1152 13.88 20.38 -7.10
C VAL A 1152 12.40 20.17 -6.77
N PRO A 1153 11.62 21.25 -6.55
CA PRO A 1153 10.18 21.14 -6.33
C PRO A 1153 9.48 20.48 -7.52
N ILE A 1154 8.54 19.56 -7.23
CA ILE A 1154 7.75 18.86 -8.26
C ILE A 1154 6.96 19.83 -9.14
N SER A 1155 6.59 21.01 -8.64
CA SER A 1155 5.96 22.08 -9.42
C SER A 1155 6.79 22.51 -10.64
N ASN A 1156 8.10 22.26 -10.64
CA ASN A 1156 8.96 22.57 -11.79
C ASN A 1156 8.92 21.48 -12.87
N PHE A 1157 8.27 20.34 -12.63
CA PHE A 1157 8.28 19.20 -13.56
C PHE A 1157 7.73 19.56 -14.94
N ASP A 1158 6.64 20.32 -15.04
CA ASP A 1158 6.06 20.68 -16.34
C ASP A 1158 7.01 21.53 -17.19
N ARG A 1159 7.74 22.45 -16.56
CA ARG A 1159 8.81 23.23 -17.22
C ARG A 1159 9.92 22.31 -17.70
N ILE A 1160 10.45 21.48 -16.81
CA ILE A 1160 11.51 20.52 -17.11
C ILE A 1160 11.09 19.60 -18.26
N TRP A 1161 9.87 19.07 -18.20
CA TRP A 1161 9.31 18.17 -19.20
C TRP A 1161 9.23 18.85 -20.55
N ASN A 1162 8.68 20.06 -20.63
CA ASN A 1162 8.58 20.78 -21.90
C ASN A 1162 9.94 21.08 -22.53
N GLN A 1163 10.97 21.35 -21.72
CA GLN A 1163 12.33 21.57 -22.20
C GLN A 1163 13.00 20.27 -22.68
N ASN A 1164 12.67 19.11 -22.08
CA ASN A 1164 13.46 17.88 -22.25
C ASN A 1164 12.72 16.70 -22.92
N LYS A 1165 11.41 16.77 -23.13
CA LYS A 1165 10.58 15.65 -23.61
C LYS A 1165 11.04 15.03 -24.93
N SER A 1166 11.72 15.78 -25.79
CA SER A 1166 12.20 15.30 -27.10
C SER A 1166 13.68 14.93 -27.14
N ILE A 1167 14.46 15.20 -26.08
CA ILE A 1167 15.93 15.08 -26.11
C ILE A 1167 16.38 13.65 -26.43
N GLY A 1168 15.74 12.63 -25.85
CA GLY A 1168 16.10 11.24 -26.15
C GLY A 1168 15.91 10.87 -27.63
N LEU A 1169 14.79 11.28 -28.24
CA LEU A 1169 14.51 11.05 -29.66
C LEU A 1169 15.40 11.89 -30.57
N MET A 1170 15.63 13.16 -30.22
CA MET A 1170 16.54 14.05 -30.96
C MET A 1170 17.94 13.45 -31.04
N LEU A 1171 18.47 12.98 -29.91
CA LEU A 1171 19.80 12.36 -29.85
C LEU A 1171 19.84 11.01 -30.54
N ALA A 1172 18.75 10.24 -30.52
CA ALA A 1172 18.65 8.98 -31.26
C ALA A 1172 18.74 9.22 -32.78
N GLU A 1173 17.98 10.18 -33.30
CA GLU A 1173 18.01 10.52 -34.72
C GLU A 1173 19.38 11.07 -35.15
N GLU A 1174 19.93 11.97 -34.35
CA GLU A 1174 21.26 12.54 -34.58
C GLU A 1174 22.34 11.45 -34.59
N ALA A 1175 22.32 10.54 -33.62
CA ALA A 1175 23.24 9.41 -33.56
C ALA A 1175 23.11 8.50 -34.78
N TYR A 1176 21.89 8.18 -35.21
CA TYR A 1176 21.66 7.34 -36.39
C TYR A 1176 22.19 7.98 -37.67
N ASN A 1177 21.89 9.26 -37.89
CA ASN A 1177 22.27 9.99 -39.10
C ASN A 1177 23.79 10.17 -39.22
N ASN A 1178 24.51 10.22 -38.09
CA ASN A 1178 25.97 10.42 -38.07
C ASN A 1178 26.76 9.18 -37.63
N ARG A 1179 26.14 8.00 -37.49
CA ARG A 1179 26.76 6.78 -36.94
C ARG A 1179 28.04 6.32 -37.66
N ASN A 1180 28.13 6.58 -38.96
CA ASN A 1180 29.26 6.22 -39.83
C ASN A 1180 30.32 7.33 -39.95
N LYS A 1181 30.05 8.52 -39.41
CA LYS A 1181 30.96 9.69 -39.46
C LYS A 1181 31.65 9.94 -38.10
N ARG A 1182 31.56 8.98 -37.18
CA ARG A 1182 31.98 9.08 -35.77
C ARG A 1182 32.84 7.91 -35.36
#